data_AF-A0A8H4KFZ1-F1
#
_entry.id   AF-A0A8H4KFZ1-F1
#
_cell.length_a   1.000
_cell.length_b   1.000
_cell.length_c   1.000
_cell.angle_alpha   90.00
_cell.angle_beta   90.00
_cell.angle_gamma   90.00
#
_symmetry.space_group_name_H-M   'P 1'
#
loop_
_entity.id
_entity.type
_entity.pdbx_description
1 polymer ?
#
loop_
_entity_poly.entity_id
_entity_poly.type
_entity_poly.pdbx_seq_one_letter_code
_entity_poly.pdbx_strand_id
1 'polypeptide(L)'
;MSFQAKTARRNTALRSSCQDCRPFAIESIDRVTKIAKSIQLGLGRSSREVSQFCSTLSSVLWSIKSYLQKIPEAQDDGQKKIESLLNNLERLCSWPRSLPKSGTGKGTKRWPTLNALQYSSHTDKATECLRSFASADDTVTAKSRVELLKKFRNVSSKSVKEQITEAMETQTSDQSSSKQNINSQTFELDDDIKRLYWTLHQYRSCELEGSQLSIATHIRLNGYRSLVTDEATAEFGVLFFDHPHMGECHWQEACIQIWQPQPSNASKVRFLGDDSEQQAPCQPHINHTPITCATFCNHISGRSQARLLLSAQNGEFLLQDYCDISRNWISSQQAIPLATLLDEPKAIFTEKMKAILALLLAKATAQFYDSDLIGQGFTKENVQFLFEERDRIQGVYVNEPMLVLQFKEDESELIPAAMIHDMPKILALGLLLLQLETKRSMETYREDPDLCPPGPMNINTDYKIAEKLLDPNHPSYILREMGRLSPFRTVLPICIKPGELKRKMCEGRSAQKKLNTSLDLSNALRSVIYSEIVLPLEKWVSNYDKPNTVNVLYKSVQRRSAAVPRTIKAPQIASRPEAHSVAMSSDFNQDNQKRQLSQQWFENYDRLKEILQPENGETGAGYQRVKIAVLDTGINSDDHDYYRDFGIIEEYKDYVDNKQTGPNDETGHGSSAVSLLIKTCPNASLYLARVLKTNNPTRAEVENVVNAIDWATSHEVNIITMALGFRPYQPEIAKAIARARTKQILIFSAASNSQNMERIYYPAKDHHQVFGIFSTNAGNRESRDLNPSPDDRQHSLAIFGEGVEIAEDKPLLSGTSYSTSIAAGLAGMLLDFSRQETDKRDVPDVSMLKHMDVMMKVFLEMARESSDGRYKCIRPWDLLKSGTDVHRAEQRKWIRGTIERLIDRT
;
A
#
# COMPACT_ATOMS: atom_id res chain seq x y z
N MET A 1 -80.38 5.79 30.87
CA MET A 1 -79.78 7.09 31.30
C MET A 1 -78.79 6.82 32.41
N SER A 2 -77.69 7.57 32.44
CA SER A 2 -76.50 7.41 33.30
C SER A 2 -75.55 6.28 32.86
N PHE A 3 -74.44 6.68 32.22
CA PHE A 3 -73.04 6.35 32.55
C PHE A 3 -72.11 6.96 31.48
N GLN A 4 -72.22 8.28 31.28
CA GLN A 4 -71.20 9.12 30.62
C GLN A 4 -70.70 10.13 31.65
N ALA A 5 -69.74 9.73 32.50
CA ALA A 5 -68.97 10.65 33.34
C ALA A 5 -67.83 9.91 34.08
N LYS A 6 -66.81 9.40 33.36
CA LYS A 6 -65.53 9.03 34.01
C LYS A 6 -64.29 8.95 33.11
N THR A 7 -64.36 9.44 31.86
CA THR A 7 -63.25 9.35 30.90
C THR A 7 -62.82 10.71 30.33
N ALA A 8 -62.96 11.80 31.10
CA ALA A 8 -62.58 13.15 30.68
C ALA A 8 -61.65 13.89 31.66
N ARG A 9 -61.03 13.21 32.63
CA ARG A 9 -60.14 13.84 33.63
C ARG A 9 -58.78 13.14 33.85
N ARG A 10 -58.29 12.40 32.84
CA ARG A 10 -56.93 11.82 32.86
C ARG A 10 -56.04 12.16 31.66
N ASN A 11 -56.48 13.05 30.76
CA ASN A 11 -55.69 13.51 29.61
C ASN A 11 -55.26 15.01 29.67
N THR A 12 -55.37 15.67 30.82
CA THR A 12 -55.02 17.10 30.98
C THR A 12 -54.10 17.39 32.18
N ALA A 13 -53.28 16.42 32.59
CA ALA A 13 -52.27 16.63 33.64
C ALA A 13 -51.01 15.81 33.39
N LEU A 14 -50.30 16.11 32.29
CA LEU A 14 -48.84 15.89 32.09
C LEU A 14 -48.42 16.45 30.71
N ARG A 15 -48.70 17.73 30.48
CA ARG A 15 -47.92 18.57 29.55
C ARG A 15 -47.41 19.75 30.37
N SER A 16 -46.34 19.55 31.13
CA SER A 16 -45.57 20.68 31.67
C SER A 16 -44.83 21.31 30.50
N SER A 17 -45.21 22.54 30.14
CA SER A 17 -44.66 23.32 29.03
C SER A 17 -43.13 23.39 29.08
N CYS A 18 -42.44 22.71 28.16
CA CYS A 18 -41.07 23.04 27.82
C CYS A 18 -41.13 24.28 26.91
N GLN A 19 -40.68 25.44 27.42
CA GLN A 19 -40.72 26.70 26.69
C GLN A 19 -39.62 26.65 25.60
N ASP A 20 -39.99 26.74 24.32
CA ASP A 20 -39.02 26.71 23.22
C ASP A 20 -38.03 27.89 23.34
N CYS A 21 -36.77 27.58 23.59
CA CYS A 21 -35.70 28.57 23.76
C CYS A 21 -35.00 28.95 22.45
N ARG A 22 -35.41 28.39 21.29
CA ARG A 22 -34.79 28.67 19.98
C ARG A 22 -34.82 30.14 19.59
N PRO A 23 -35.95 30.87 19.68
CA PRO A 23 -35.99 32.28 19.29
C PRO A 23 -35.04 33.13 20.16
N PHE A 24 -35.02 32.85 21.46
CA PHE A 24 -34.13 33.51 22.41
C PHE A 24 -32.65 33.21 22.14
N ALA A 25 -32.31 31.99 21.71
CA ALA A 25 -30.94 31.63 21.33
C ALA A 25 -30.48 32.35 20.05
N ILE A 26 -31.33 32.43 19.03
CA ILE A 26 -31.04 33.16 17.79
C ILE A 26 -30.81 34.65 18.09
N GLU A 27 -31.67 35.25 18.90
CA GLU A 27 -31.53 36.66 19.29
C GLU A 27 -30.27 36.91 20.14
N SER A 28 -29.95 36.00 21.07
CA SER A 28 -28.72 36.06 21.87
C SER A 28 -27.46 35.96 21.00
N ILE A 29 -27.46 35.07 20.00
CA ILE A 29 -26.38 34.96 19.01
C ILE A 29 -26.17 36.28 18.28
N ASP A 30 -27.24 36.92 17.80
CA ASP A 30 -27.13 38.17 17.06
C ASP A 30 -26.53 39.30 17.90
N ARG A 31 -26.94 39.38 19.17
CA ARG A 31 -26.44 40.40 20.10
C ARG A 31 -24.96 40.17 20.42
N VAL A 32 -24.56 38.93 20.73
CA VAL A 32 -23.15 38.60 21.00
C VAL A 32 -22.27 38.78 19.76
N THR A 33 -22.79 38.48 18.57
CA THR A 33 -22.09 38.71 17.30
C THR A 33 -21.88 40.20 17.03
N LYS A 34 -22.86 41.05 17.34
CA LYS A 34 -22.71 42.51 17.24
C LYS A 34 -21.63 43.04 18.19
N ILE A 35 -21.58 42.52 19.42
CA ILE A 35 -20.54 42.86 20.40
C ILE A 35 -19.15 42.44 19.88
N ALA A 36 -19.00 41.20 19.40
CA ALA A 36 -17.74 40.69 18.85
C ALA A 36 -17.23 41.54 17.66
N LYS A 37 -18.13 41.94 16.76
CA LYS A 37 -17.83 42.83 15.62
C LYS A 37 -17.45 44.24 16.08
N SER A 38 -18.10 44.79 17.11
CA SER A 38 -17.75 46.09 17.69
C SER A 38 -16.33 46.09 18.27
N ILE A 39 -15.95 45.03 18.99
CA ILE A 39 -14.58 44.84 19.50
C ILE A 39 -13.56 44.79 18.35
N GLN A 40 -13.90 44.07 17.29
CA GLN A 40 -13.06 43.96 16.10
C GLN A 40 -12.84 45.30 15.38
N LEU A 41 -13.88 46.14 15.30
CA LEU A 41 -13.83 47.46 14.64
C LEU A 41 -13.15 48.53 15.51
N GLY A 42 -13.20 48.41 16.84
CA GLY A 42 -12.63 49.37 17.78
C GLY A 42 -11.14 49.19 18.11
N LEU A 43 -10.53 48.06 17.73
CA LEU A 43 -9.12 47.77 17.96
C LEU A 43 -8.30 48.16 16.72
N GLY A 44 -7.47 49.20 16.83
CA GLY A 44 -6.38 49.44 15.89
C GLY A 44 -5.37 48.27 15.87
N ARG A 45 -4.28 48.39 15.10
CA ARG A 45 -3.24 47.36 14.82
C ARG A 45 -2.59 46.65 16.04
N SER A 46 -3.01 46.93 17.27
CA SER A 46 -2.35 46.58 18.53
C SER A 46 -2.83 45.30 19.24
N SER A 47 -3.80 44.54 18.72
CA SER A 47 -4.15 43.21 19.29
C SER A 47 -4.66 42.21 18.25
N ARG A 48 -3.72 41.51 17.60
CA ARG A 48 -4.01 40.49 16.57
C ARG A 48 -4.84 39.33 17.13
N GLU A 49 -4.58 38.92 18.38
CA GLU A 49 -5.20 37.77 19.02
C GLU A 49 -6.67 37.99 19.38
N VAL A 50 -7.01 39.15 19.93
CA VAL A 50 -8.40 39.52 20.26
C VAL A 50 -9.23 39.61 18.99
N SER A 51 -8.68 40.23 17.94
CA SER A 51 -9.34 40.30 16.63
C SER A 51 -9.57 38.91 16.01
N GLN A 52 -8.58 38.02 16.10
CA GLN A 52 -8.67 36.65 15.59
C GLN A 52 -9.74 35.84 16.33
N PHE A 53 -9.79 35.96 17.66
CA PHE A 53 -10.80 35.30 18.49
C PHE A 53 -12.22 35.82 18.19
N CYS A 54 -12.44 37.13 18.13
CA CYS A 54 -13.74 37.73 17.83
C CYS A 54 -14.25 37.41 16.42
N SER A 55 -13.34 37.36 15.44
CA SER A 55 -13.63 36.91 14.07
C SER A 55 -14.09 35.44 14.05
N THR A 56 -13.34 34.57 14.72
CA THR A 56 -13.65 33.13 14.80
C THR A 56 -14.97 32.88 15.52
N LEU A 57 -15.21 33.55 16.65
CA LEU A 57 -16.46 33.46 17.40
C LEU A 57 -17.65 33.89 16.54
N SER A 58 -17.54 35.02 15.83
CA SER A 58 -18.61 35.52 14.96
C SER A 58 -18.96 34.52 13.85
N SER A 59 -17.95 33.86 13.27
CA SER A 59 -18.16 32.83 12.25
C SER A 59 -18.88 31.60 12.82
N VAL A 60 -18.46 31.11 14.00
CA VAL A 60 -19.08 29.93 14.63
C VAL A 60 -20.53 30.21 15.02
N LEU A 61 -20.80 31.37 15.61
CA LEU A 61 -22.15 31.76 15.99
C LEU A 61 -23.07 31.95 14.77
N TRP A 62 -22.55 32.47 13.65
CA TRP A 62 -23.31 32.58 12.41
C TRP A 62 -23.72 31.21 11.86
N SER A 63 -22.82 30.22 11.88
CA SER A 63 -23.14 28.85 11.47
C SER A 63 -24.23 28.22 12.35
N ILE A 64 -24.17 28.44 13.67
CA ILE A 64 -25.20 27.98 14.61
C ILE A 64 -26.54 28.67 14.34
N LYS A 65 -26.54 29.97 14.08
CA LYS A 65 -27.76 30.71 13.71
C LYS A 65 -28.40 30.15 12.45
N SER A 66 -27.62 29.93 11.38
CA SER A 66 -28.13 29.35 10.13
C SER A 66 -28.68 27.94 10.33
N TYR A 67 -28.04 27.14 11.19
CA TYR A 67 -28.53 25.81 11.58
C TYR A 67 -29.87 25.88 12.33
N LEU A 68 -29.97 26.71 13.37
CA LEU A 68 -31.19 26.86 14.18
C LEU A 68 -32.39 27.37 13.36
N GLN A 69 -32.14 28.15 12.29
CA GLN A 69 -33.18 28.64 11.38
C GLN A 69 -33.72 27.58 10.41
N LYS A 70 -33.01 26.45 10.21
CA LYS A 70 -33.38 25.38 9.25
C LYS A 70 -34.16 24.21 9.88
N ILE A 71 -34.29 24.16 11.20
CA ILE A 71 -34.92 23.02 11.92
C ILE A 71 -36.46 23.21 12.02
N PRO A 72 -37.28 22.23 11.62
CA PRO A 72 -38.74 22.29 11.76
C PRO A 72 -39.21 22.41 13.23
N GLU A 73 -40.38 23.01 13.47
CA GLU A 73 -40.86 23.35 14.82
C GLU A 73 -41.12 22.13 15.75
N ALA A 74 -41.18 20.90 15.24
CA ALA A 74 -41.72 19.72 15.92
C ALA A 74 -40.72 18.65 16.44
N GLN A 75 -39.42 18.96 16.58
CA GLN A 75 -38.43 18.04 17.19
C GLN A 75 -38.02 18.47 18.60
N ASP A 76 -38.37 17.66 19.60
CA ASP A 76 -38.08 17.87 21.05
C ASP A 76 -36.61 17.57 21.42
N ASP A 77 -35.84 16.93 20.53
CA ASP A 77 -34.51 16.38 20.84
C ASP A 77 -33.36 17.41 20.85
N GLY A 78 -33.65 18.69 20.55
CA GLY A 78 -32.67 19.77 20.47
C GLY A 78 -32.52 20.65 21.73
N GLN A 79 -33.44 20.56 22.69
CA GLN A 79 -33.57 21.53 23.79
C GLN A 79 -32.31 21.59 24.67
N LYS A 80 -31.72 20.44 25.04
CA LYS A 80 -30.51 20.37 25.87
C LYS A 80 -29.28 20.99 25.20
N LYS A 81 -29.15 20.86 23.87
CA LYS A 81 -28.06 21.46 23.09
C LYS A 81 -28.20 22.99 23.06
N ILE A 82 -29.43 23.48 22.92
CA ILE A 82 -29.76 24.93 22.97
C ILE A 82 -29.51 25.50 24.38
N GLU A 83 -29.87 24.78 25.44
CA GLU A 83 -29.56 25.21 26.81
C GLU A 83 -28.04 25.26 27.07
N SER A 84 -27.28 24.28 26.55
CA SER A 84 -25.82 24.27 26.63
C SER A 84 -25.20 25.46 25.88
N LEU A 85 -25.70 25.77 24.68
CA LEU A 85 -25.32 26.97 23.93
C LEU A 85 -25.55 28.25 24.75
N LEU A 86 -26.75 28.43 25.30
CA LEU A 86 -27.11 29.61 26.09
C LEU A 86 -26.28 29.72 27.37
N ASN A 87 -25.98 28.60 28.04
CA ASN A 87 -25.09 28.58 29.21
C ASN A 87 -23.68 29.06 28.85
N ASN A 88 -23.15 28.64 27.70
CA ASN A 88 -21.81 29.03 27.26
C ASN A 88 -21.77 30.50 26.79
N LEU A 89 -22.82 30.99 26.13
CA LEU A 89 -22.97 32.40 25.77
C LEU A 89 -23.09 33.31 27.00
N GLU A 90 -23.86 32.89 28.01
CA GLU A 90 -23.99 33.60 29.29
C GLU A 90 -22.64 33.69 30.00
N ARG A 91 -21.90 32.57 30.10
CA ARG A 91 -20.55 32.53 30.68
C ARG A 91 -19.58 33.50 30.00
N LEU A 92 -19.69 33.60 28.68
CA LEU A 92 -18.85 34.49 27.89
C LEU A 92 -19.18 35.96 28.17
N CYS A 93 -20.47 36.30 28.30
CA CYS A 93 -20.92 37.66 28.58
C CYS A 93 -20.78 38.05 30.06
N SER A 94 -20.51 37.09 30.96
CA SER A 94 -20.38 37.30 32.41
C SER A 94 -18.96 37.02 32.95
N TRP A 95 -17.99 36.71 32.10
CA TRP A 95 -16.62 36.36 32.48
C TRP A 95 -15.95 37.47 33.32
N PRO A 96 -15.18 37.14 34.39
CA PRO A 96 -14.73 35.81 34.85
C PRO A 96 -15.68 35.10 35.83
N ARG A 97 -16.89 35.63 36.07
CA ARG A 97 -17.82 35.07 37.07
C ARG A 97 -18.40 33.73 36.57
N SER A 98 -18.43 32.71 37.44
CA SER A 98 -19.07 31.42 37.15
C SER A 98 -20.60 31.48 37.30
N LEU A 99 -21.32 30.70 36.48
CA LEU A 99 -22.77 30.46 36.62
C LEU A 99 -23.12 30.00 38.06
N PRO A 100 -24.21 30.49 38.67
CA PRO A 100 -24.72 29.96 39.93
C PRO A 100 -25.05 28.47 39.79
N LYS A 101 -24.60 27.64 40.75
CA LYS A 101 -24.76 26.16 40.71
C LYS A 101 -26.21 25.66 40.89
N SER A 102 -27.22 26.52 41.03
CA SER A 102 -28.63 26.12 40.96
C SER A 102 -29.48 27.16 40.23
N GLY A 103 -30.07 26.76 39.10
CA GLY A 103 -31.04 27.58 38.38
C GLY A 103 -32.43 27.38 38.97
N THR A 104 -32.88 28.27 39.85
CA THR A 104 -34.26 28.31 40.37
C THR A 104 -35.23 29.12 39.47
N GLY A 105 -34.76 29.62 38.32
CA GLY A 105 -35.57 30.38 37.36
C GLY A 105 -36.19 29.53 36.25
N LYS A 106 -37.48 29.74 35.96
CA LYS A 106 -38.18 29.18 34.78
C LYS A 106 -38.03 30.09 33.55
N GLY A 107 -37.81 29.50 32.37
CA GLY A 107 -37.76 30.21 31.07
C GLY A 107 -36.48 31.03 30.84
N THR A 108 -36.57 32.11 30.06
CA THR A 108 -35.43 32.99 29.70
C THR A 108 -34.77 33.69 30.89
N LYS A 109 -35.43 33.71 32.05
CA LYS A 109 -34.88 34.22 33.32
C LYS A 109 -33.68 33.42 33.85
N ARG A 110 -33.38 32.26 33.25
CA ARG A 110 -32.20 31.43 33.54
C ARG A 110 -30.87 32.04 33.06
N TRP A 111 -30.91 32.95 32.08
CA TRP A 111 -29.74 33.63 31.51
C TRP A 111 -29.87 35.16 31.66
N PRO A 112 -29.63 35.69 32.88
CA PRO A 112 -29.91 37.09 33.21
C PRO A 112 -29.05 38.07 32.40
N THR A 113 -27.80 37.73 32.07
CA THR A 113 -26.91 38.59 31.30
C THR A 113 -27.36 38.66 29.84
N LEU A 114 -27.63 37.52 29.21
CA LEU A 114 -28.15 37.47 27.83
C LEU A 114 -29.51 38.16 27.69
N ASN A 115 -30.39 37.99 28.70
CA ASN A 115 -31.68 38.67 28.72
C ASN A 115 -31.52 40.19 28.91
N ALA A 116 -30.51 40.65 29.67
CA ALA A 116 -30.22 42.06 29.86
C ALA A 116 -29.60 42.74 28.62
N LEU A 117 -29.00 41.98 27.68
CA LEU A 117 -28.45 42.51 26.43
C LEU A 117 -29.50 43.14 25.49
N GLN A 118 -30.79 43.06 25.82
CA GLN A 118 -31.84 43.82 25.12
C GLN A 118 -31.80 45.32 25.44
N TYR A 119 -31.17 45.69 26.55
CA TYR A 119 -31.01 47.06 26.99
C TYR A 119 -29.58 47.52 26.72
N SER A 120 -29.43 48.66 26.05
CA SER A 120 -28.13 49.22 25.64
C SER A 120 -27.16 49.40 26.83
N SER A 121 -27.66 49.73 28.02
CA SER A 121 -26.90 49.90 29.25
C SER A 121 -26.10 48.68 29.72
N HIS A 122 -26.44 47.48 29.24
CA HIS A 122 -25.76 46.23 29.60
C HIS A 122 -24.81 45.71 28.51
N THR A 123 -24.81 46.33 27.33
CA THR A 123 -23.93 45.93 26.21
C THR A 123 -22.47 46.30 26.45
N ASP A 124 -22.20 47.43 27.11
CA ASP A 124 -20.82 47.86 27.44
C ASP A 124 -20.13 46.89 28.40
N LYS A 125 -20.86 46.40 29.41
CA LYS A 125 -20.33 45.44 30.38
C LYS A 125 -20.00 44.09 29.75
N ALA A 126 -20.88 43.58 28.87
CA ALA A 126 -20.62 42.34 28.15
C ALA A 126 -19.49 42.49 27.10
N THR A 127 -19.35 43.69 26.51
CA THR A 127 -18.23 44.03 25.63
C THR A 127 -16.91 43.93 26.38
N GLU A 128 -16.85 44.45 27.61
CA GLU A 128 -15.64 44.39 28.43
C GLU A 128 -15.33 42.96 28.89
N CYS A 129 -16.34 42.17 29.28
CA CYS A 129 -16.17 40.74 29.60
C CYS A 129 -15.61 39.94 28.41
N LEU A 130 -16.17 40.15 27.21
CA LEU A 130 -15.73 39.46 26.00
C LEU A 130 -14.31 39.89 25.59
N ARG A 131 -14.01 41.20 25.69
CA ARG A 131 -12.68 41.74 25.40
C ARG A 131 -11.63 41.16 26.35
N SER A 132 -11.92 41.14 27.65
CA SER A 132 -10.99 40.65 28.66
C SER A 132 -10.78 39.13 28.58
N PHE A 133 -11.81 38.36 28.24
CA PHE A 133 -11.67 36.92 27.94
C PHE A 133 -10.80 36.66 26.69
N ALA A 134 -10.95 37.50 25.66
CA ALA A 134 -10.19 37.41 24.43
C ALA A 134 -8.72 37.84 24.61
N SER A 135 -8.44 38.76 25.53
CA SER A 135 -7.11 39.35 25.76
C SER A 135 -6.34 38.76 26.95
N ALA A 136 -6.83 37.69 27.58
CA ALA A 136 -6.15 37.08 28.72
C ALA A 136 -4.97 36.20 28.26
N ASP A 137 -3.77 36.48 28.78
CA ASP A 137 -2.51 35.84 28.36
C ASP A 137 -2.15 34.57 29.17
N ASP A 138 -3.05 34.09 30.03
CA ASP A 138 -2.79 32.88 30.81
C ASP A 138 -3.11 31.59 30.03
N THR A 139 -2.27 30.56 30.22
CA THR A 139 -2.37 29.28 29.51
C THR A 139 -3.67 28.53 29.80
N VAL A 140 -4.32 28.80 30.94
CA VAL A 140 -5.60 28.18 31.34
C VAL A 140 -6.76 28.81 30.57
N THR A 141 -6.78 30.13 30.41
CA THR A 141 -7.79 30.84 29.61
C THR A 141 -7.59 30.60 28.12
N ALA A 142 -6.36 30.45 27.64
CA ALA A 142 -6.08 30.03 26.26
C ALA A 142 -6.69 28.67 25.93
N LYS A 143 -6.50 27.66 26.80
CA LYS A 143 -7.18 26.35 26.68
C LYS A 143 -8.70 26.48 26.76
N SER A 144 -9.20 27.35 27.64
CA SER A 144 -10.64 27.62 27.78
C SER A 144 -11.26 28.24 26.54
N ARG A 145 -10.54 29.12 25.81
CA ARG A 145 -10.98 29.69 24.52
C ARG A 145 -11.16 28.60 23.45
N VAL A 146 -10.19 27.69 23.34
CA VAL A 146 -10.25 26.56 22.40
C VAL A 146 -11.39 25.60 22.75
N GLU A 147 -11.54 25.25 24.03
CA GLU A 147 -12.60 24.35 24.49
C GLU A 147 -14.00 24.95 24.30
N LEU A 148 -14.16 26.26 24.54
CA LEU A 148 -15.42 26.98 24.32
C LEU A 148 -15.81 26.98 22.83
N LEU A 149 -14.87 27.27 21.93
CA LEU A 149 -15.12 27.25 20.48
C LEU A 149 -15.45 25.83 19.99
N LYS A 150 -14.80 24.79 20.55
CA LYS A 150 -15.17 23.38 20.30
C LYS A 150 -16.60 23.08 20.77
N LYS A 151 -17.00 23.54 21.97
CA LYS A 151 -18.37 23.38 22.50
C LYS A 151 -19.43 24.05 21.63
N PHE A 152 -19.18 25.25 21.11
CA PHE A 152 -20.10 25.92 20.20
C PHE A 152 -20.23 25.19 18.86
N ARG A 153 -19.13 24.70 18.28
CA ARG A 153 -19.18 23.94 17.01
C ARG A 153 -20.03 22.68 17.10
N ASN A 154 -19.98 21.97 18.23
CA ASN A 154 -20.79 20.78 18.49
C ASN A 154 -22.31 21.04 18.50
N VAL A 155 -22.75 22.30 18.54
CA VAL A 155 -24.17 22.68 18.47
C VAL A 155 -24.69 22.67 17.03
N SER A 156 -23.85 23.08 16.05
CA SER A 156 -24.22 23.13 14.62
C SER A 156 -23.75 21.91 13.82
N SER A 157 -22.73 21.19 14.30
CA SER A 157 -22.30 19.94 13.69
C SER A 157 -22.96 18.77 14.40
N LYS A 158 -23.93 18.10 13.76
CA LYS A 158 -24.24 16.73 14.19
C LYS A 158 -22.98 15.89 13.88
N SER A 159 -22.39 15.24 14.88
CA SER A 159 -21.29 14.29 14.64
C SER A 159 -21.74 13.28 13.58
N VAL A 160 -20.86 12.88 12.66
CA VAL A 160 -21.20 11.91 11.62
C VAL A 160 -21.73 10.61 12.24
N LYS A 161 -21.32 10.28 13.48
CA LYS A 161 -21.90 9.19 14.29
C LYS A 161 -23.36 9.46 14.71
N GLU A 162 -23.70 10.65 15.20
CA GLU A 162 -25.05 10.99 15.69
C GLU A 162 -26.10 11.06 14.56
N GLN A 163 -25.72 11.54 13.37
CA GLN A 163 -26.62 11.60 12.21
C GLN A 163 -27.05 10.21 11.71
N ILE A 164 -26.22 9.20 11.96
CA ILE A 164 -26.44 7.84 11.49
C ILE A 164 -27.29 7.07 12.50
N THR A 165 -27.13 7.34 13.80
CA THR A 165 -27.97 6.76 14.85
C THR A 165 -29.44 7.19 14.72
N GLU A 166 -29.74 8.46 14.46
CA GLU A 166 -31.13 8.92 14.20
C GLU A 166 -31.75 8.30 12.92
N ALA A 167 -30.93 8.02 11.90
CA ALA A 167 -31.37 7.34 10.68
C ALA A 167 -31.61 5.84 10.90
N MET A 168 -31.08 5.26 11.98
CA MET A 168 -31.33 3.87 12.41
C MET A 168 -32.59 3.77 13.29
N GLU A 169 -32.87 4.77 14.12
CA GLU A 169 -34.02 4.77 15.05
C GLU A 169 -35.37 5.03 14.38
N THR A 170 -35.39 5.59 13.16
CA THR A 170 -36.63 5.84 12.41
C THR A 170 -37.17 4.61 11.67
N GLN A 171 -36.46 3.47 11.67
CA GLN A 171 -36.93 2.25 11.02
C GLN A 171 -36.44 0.96 11.71
N THR A 172 -36.92 0.65 12.91
CA THR A 172 -36.93 -0.73 13.42
C THR A 172 -38.11 -0.96 14.36
N SER A 173 -39.09 -1.73 13.89
CA SER A 173 -39.83 -2.66 14.75
C SER A 173 -39.39 -4.07 14.36
N ASP A 174 -39.08 -4.86 15.39
CA ASP A 174 -38.96 -6.32 15.43
C ASP A 174 -37.61 -7.02 15.16
N GLN A 175 -37.12 -7.55 16.28
CA GLN A 175 -36.65 -8.92 16.54
C GLN A 175 -35.14 -9.29 16.55
N SER A 176 -34.73 -9.60 17.80
CA SER A 176 -33.87 -10.67 18.32
C SER A 176 -32.47 -10.92 17.74
N SER A 177 -31.52 -10.67 18.64
CA SER A 177 -30.09 -10.95 18.58
C SER A 177 -29.73 -12.43 18.51
N SER A 178 -28.93 -12.80 17.52
CA SER A 178 -27.90 -13.83 17.66
C SER A 178 -26.54 -13.18 17.37
N LYS A 179 -25.62 -13.27 18.34
CA LYS A 179 -24.25 -12.75 18.20
C LYS A 179 -23.41 -13.81 17.48
N GLN A 180 -22.91 -13.48 16.29
CA GLN A 180 -21.80 -14.17 15.67
C GLN A 180 -20.72 -13.15 15.31
N ASN A 181 -19.49 -13.45 15.74
CA ASN A 181 -18.29 -12.65 15.53
C ASN A 181 -17.94 -12.62 14.04
N ILE A 182 -17.68 -11.42 13.52
CA ILE A 182 -17.29 -11.16 12.12
C ILE A 182 -15.85 -10.62 12.10
N ASN A 183 -15.09 -11.15 11.16
CA ASN A 183 -13.66 -11.01 10.91
C ASN A 183 -13.13 -9.56 10.84
N SER A 184 -11.93 -9.41 11.41
CA SER A 184 -11.19 -8.18 11.72
C SER A 184 -10.06 -7.87 10.71
N GLN A 185 -10.35 -7.66 9.42
CA GLN A 185 -9.32 -7.27 8.43
C GLN A 185 -9.16 -5.76 8.24
N THR A 186 -10.03 -4.92 8.82
CA THR A 186 -10.08 -3.47 8.53
C THR A 186 -9.48 -2.59 9.63
N PHE A 187 -9.11 -3.16 10.76
CA PHE A 187 -8.47 -2.43 11.86
C PHE A 187 -6.95 -2.25 11.69
N GLU A 188 -6.31 -3.01 10.79
CA GLU A 188 -4.84 -3.05 10.69
C GLU A 188 -4.23 -1.84 9.97
N LEU A 189 -4.76 -1.43 8.80
CA LEU A 189 -4.17 -0.34 8.00
C LEU A 189 -4.14 1.02 8.72
N ASP A 190 -5.22 1.38 9.42
CA ASP A 190 -5.30 2.66 10.13
C ASP A 190 -4.32 2.71 11.30
N ASP A 191 -4.15 1.58 11.97
CA ASP A 191 -3.20 1.47 13.08
C ASP A 191 -1.76 1.43 12.58
N ASP A 192 -1.50 0.82 11.42
CA ASP A 192 -0.20 0.85 10.76
C ASP A 192 0.21 2.27 10.35
N ILE A 193 -0.71 3.00 9.73
CA ILE A 193 -0.49 4.40 9.35
C ILE A 193 -0.23 5.27 10.58
N LYS A 194 -0.99 5.08 11.67
CA LYS A 194 -0.76 5.82 12.92
C LYS A 194 0.63 5.51 13.48
N ARG A 195 1.02 4.24 13.54
CA ARG A 195 2.35 3.82 14.02
C ARG A 195 3.45 4.46 13.19
N LEU A 196 3.35 4.40 11.87
CA LEU A 196 4.29 5.07 10.97
C LEU A 196 4.40 6.57 11.29
N TYR A 197 3.27 7.27 11.38
CA TYR A 197 3.24 8.71 11.67
C TYR A 197 3.93 9.04 13.00
N TRP A 198 3.61 8.30 14.06
CA TRP A 198 4.18 8.52 15.40
C TRP A 198 5.68 8.22 15.44
N THR A 199 6.12 7.13 14.81
CA THR A 199 7.54 6.82 14.70
C THR A 199 8.25 7.91 13.92
N LEU A 200 7.79 8.30 12.73
CA LEU A 200 8.41 9.38 11.95
C LEU A 200 8.45 10.71 12.73
N HIS A 201 7.40 11.01 13.51
CA HIS A 201 7.36 12.20 14.36
C HIS A 201 8.46 12.18 15.44
N GLN A 202 8.80 11.02 15.98
CA GLN A 202 9.88 10.89 16.97
C GLN A 202 11.25 11.21 16.37
N TYR A 203 11.48 10.85 15.11
CA TYR A 203 12.76 11.05 14.41
C TYR A 203 12.77 12.30 13.51
N ARG A 204 11.87 13.25 13.75
CA ARG A 204 11.70 14.45 12.91
C ARG A 204 12.81 15.49 13.05
N SER A 205 13.61 15.43 14.11
CA SER A 205 14.68 16.40 14.36
C SER A 205 15.93 15.73 14.91
N CYS A 206 17.09 16.25 14.52
CA CYS A 206 18.38 15.89 15.10
C CYS A 206 18.87 16.99 16.04
N GLU A 207 19.49 16.60 17.16
CA GLU A 207 20.19 17.49 18.08
C GLU A 207 21.68 17.10 18.08
N LEU A 208 22.50 17.87 17.36
CA LEU A 208 23.96 17.77 17.39
C LEU A 208 24.53 19.18 17.58
N GLU A 209 25.50 19.33 18.48
CA GLU A 209 26.20 20.61 18.77
C GLU A 209 25.30 21.77 19.27
N GLY A 210 24.15 21.48 19.88
CA GLY A 210 23.29 22.49 20.51
C GLY A 210 22.30 23.21 19.57
N SER A 211 22.21 22.78 18.30
CA SER A 211 21.17 23.23 17.35
C SER A 211 20.22 22.08 17.01
N GLN A 212 18.91 22.29 17.20
CA GLN A 212 17.85 21.35 16.81
C GLN A 212 17.41 21.65 15.37
N LEU A 213 17.57 20.69 14.47
CA LEU A 213 17.31 20.87 13.04
C LEU A 213 16.37 19.77 12.51
N SER A 214 15.45 20.16 11.61
CA SER A 214 14.36 19.30 11.12
C SER A 214 14.81 18.41 9.95
N ILE A 215 14.41 17.14 9.97
CA ILE A 215 14.66 16.14 8.93
C ILE A 215 13.43 16.10 8.01
N ALA A 216 13.59 16.51 6.76
CA ALA A 216 12.50 16.46 5.79
C ALA A 216 12.21 15.00 5.40
N THR A 217 10.95 14.61 5.54
CA THR A 217 10.46 13.24 5.30
C THR A 217 9.48 13.23 4.14
N HIS A 218 9.71 12.35 3.17
CA HIS A 218 8.90 12.21 1.97
C HIS A 218 8.37 10.79 1.85
N ILE A 219 7.05 10.64 1.85
CA ILE A 219 6.39 9.33 1.71
C ILE A 219 6.06 9.10 0.25
N ARG A 220 6.49 7.97 -0.31
CA ARG A 220 6.16 7.59 -1.67
C ARG A 220 4.69 7.18 -1.74
N LEU A 221 3.89 7.88 -2.54
CA LEU A 221 2.44 7.60 -2.64
C LEU A 221 2.13 6.28 -3.35
N ASN A 222 3.10 5.69 -4.05
CA ASN A 222 3.05 4.37 -4.65
C ASN A 222 3.89 3.32 -3.88
N GLY A 223 4.41 3.68 -2.70
CA GLY A 223 5.38 2.88 -1.95
C GLY A 223 4.79 2.07 -0.80
N TYR A 224 3.46 2.01 -0.65
CA TYR A 224 2.81 1.19 0.37
C TYR A 224 2.58 -0.24 -0.12
N ARG A 225 2.83 -1.22 0.75
CA ARG A 225 2.46 -2.63 0.56
C ARG A 225 1.92 -3.19 1.86
N SER A 226 0.84 -3.96 1.79
CA SER A 226 0.42 -4.81 2.91
C SER A 226 1.30 -6.04 2.94
N LEU A 227 1.78 -6.43 4.11
CA LEU A 227 2.57 -7.63 4.32
C LEU A 227 1.72 -8.67 5.04
N VAL A 228 1.87 -9.93 4.63
CA VAL A 228 1.25 -11.08 5.30
C VAL A 228 2.37 -11.86 5.96
N THR A 229 2.91 -11.32 7.06
CA THR A 229 3.96 -11.97 7.86
C THR A 229 3.59 -11.91 9.33
N ASP A 230 4.11 -12.85 10.13
CA ASP A 230 3.79 -12.94 11.57
C ASP A 230 4.27 -11.72 12.38
N GLU A 231 5.24 -10.96 11.85
CA GLU A 231 5.91 -9.87 12.55
C GLU A 231 5.54 -8.49 12.00
N ALA A 232 5.43 -8.36 10.67
CA ALA A 232 5.17 -7.10 9.98
C ALA A 232 3.84 -7.11 9.20
N THR A 233 3.06 -6.04 9.36
CA THR A 233 1.72 -5.87 8.78
C THR A 233 1.72 -5.02 7.50
N ALA A 234 2.70 -4.13 7.38
CA ALA A 234 2.79 -3.19 6.27
C ALA A 234 4.23 -2.74 5.99
N GLU A 235 4.49 -2.33 4.75
CA GLU A 235 5.72 -1.73 4.28
C GLU A 235 5.44 -0.37 3.65
N PHE A 236 6.27 0.63 3.94
CA PHE A 236 6.19 1.97 3.38
C PHE A 236 7.53 2.40 2.79
N GLY A 237 7.51 2.87 1.53
CA GLY A 237 8.63 3.55 0.91
C GLY A 237 8.72 5.01 1.37
N VAL A 238 9.85 5.37 1.97
CA VAL A 238 10.10 6.72 2.52
C VAL A 238 11.46 7.22 2.04
N LEU A 239 11.58 8.52 1.79
CA LEU A 239 12.85 9.19 1.55
C LEU A 239 13.07 10.26 2.62
N PHE A 240 14.30 10.33 3.10
CA PHE A 240 14.75 11.35 4.03
C PHE A 240 15.73 12.27 3.31
N PHE A 241 15.57 13.58 3.47
CA PHE A 241 16.59 14.53 3.07
C PHE A 241 17.60 14.69 4.21
N ASP A 242 18.86 14.34 3.97
CA ASP A 242 19.91 14.51 4.98
C ASP A 242 20.19 15.99 5.29
N HIS A 243 20.70 16.24 6.50
CA HIS A 243 20.93 17.56 7.07
C HIS A 243 22.45 17.80 7.33
N PRO A 244 22.99 19.04 7.13
CA PRO A 244 24.36 19.33 6.75
C PRO A 244 25.32 19.43 7.95
N HIS A 245 25.34 18.41 8.82
CA HIS A 245 26.54 18.17 9.62
C HIS A 245 27.71 17.67 8.72
N MET A 246 27.41 17.25 7.47
CA MET A 246 28.36 16.56 6.56
C MET A 246 28.63 17.25 5.21
N GLY A 247 28.22 18.52 5.01
CA GLY A 247 28.47 19.26 3.77
C GLY A 247 27.32 19.17 2.76
N GLU A 248 27.56 18.59 1.57
CA GLU A 248 26.56 18.46 0.50
C GLU A 248 25.39 17.55 0.92
N CYS A 249 24.15 18.06 0.91
CA CYS A 249 22.94 17.33 1.29
C CYS A 249 22.51 16.31 0.25
N HIS A 250 22.18 15.09 0.68
CA HIS A 250 21.70 14.02 -0.19
C HIS A 250 20.36 13.43 0.28
N TRP A 251 19.60 12.90 -0.67
CA TRP A 251 18.45 12.04 -0.38
C TRP A 251 18.88 10.62 -0.02
N GLN A 252 18.33 10.10 1.08
CA GLN A 252 18.46 8.71 1.50
C GLN A 252 17.12 7.98 1.35
N GLU A 253 17.11 6.87 0.60
CA GLU A 253 15.94 6.01 0.49
C GLU A 253 15.82 5.07 1.69
N ALA A 254 14.60 4.83 2.16
CA ALA A 254 14.27 3.90 3.22
C ALA A 254 13.04 3.05 2.87
N CYS A 255 12.98 1.89 3.50
CA CYS A 255 11.88 0.95 3.57
C CYS A 255 11.49 0.83 5.03
N ILE A 256 10.25 1.14 5.39
CA ILE A 256 9.79 1.07 6.78
C ILE A 256 8.75 -0.03 6.89
N GLN A 257 9.06 -1.09 7.61
CA GLN A 257 8.12 -2.16 7.97
C GLN A 257 7.45 -1.85 9.30
N ILE A 258 6.13 -1.97 9.37
CA ILE A 258 5.38 -1.79 10.62
C ILE A 258 5.28 -3.13 11.33
N TRP A 259 5.84 -3.21 12.53
CA TRP A 259 5.87 -4.43 13.33
C TRP A 259 4.84 -4.37 14.46
N GLN A 260 4.05 -5.43 14.60
CA GLN A 260 3.01 -5.51 15.64
C GLN A 260 3.21 -6.76 16.51
N PRO A 261 3.44 -6.62 17.83
CA PRO A 261 3.34 -7.76 18.72
C PRO A 261 1.87 -8.14 18.91
N GLN A 262 1.42 -9.26 18.34
CA GLN A 262 0.05 -9.73 18.57
C GLN A 262 -0.12 -10.18 20.04
N PRO A 263 -1.19 -9.74 20.75
CA PRO A 263 -1.52 -10.29 22.05
C PRO A 263 -1.98 -11.73 21.88
N SER A 264 -1.30 -12.66 22.56
CA SER A 264 -1.62 -14.09 22.56
C SER A 264 -3.06 -14.32 23.04
N ASN A 265 -4.01 -14.49 22.12
CA ASN A 265 -5.37 -14.94 22.41
C ASN A 265 -5.47 -16.47 22.51
N ALA A 266 -4.53 -17.09 23.23
CA ALA A 266 -4.72 -18.45 23.69
C ALA A 266 -5.72 -18.42 24.86
N SER A 267 -6.89 -19.03 24.68
CA SER A 267 -7.81 -19.31 25.78
C SER A 267 -7.07 -20.13 26.85
N LYS A 268 -6.68 -19.48 27.95
CA LYS A 268 -6.09 -20.17 29.11
C LYS A 268 -7.15 -21.09 29.72
N VAL A 269 -7.07 -22.38 29.42
CA VAL A 269 -7.77 -23.41 30.20
C VAL A 269 -7.07 -23.48 31.55
N ARG A 270 -7.75 -23.02 32.61
CA ARG A 270 -7.32 -23.25 33.99
C ARG A 270 -7.67 -24.68 34.37
N PHE A 271 -6.65 -25.51 34.60
CA PHE A 271 -6.80 -26.73 35.36
C PHE A 271 -6.56 -26.41 36.85
N LEU A 272 -7.50 -26.82 37.69
CA LEU A 272 -7.40 -26.79 39.15
C LEU A 272 -6.50 -27.96 39.59
N GLY A 273 -5.36 -27.67 40.20
CA GLY A 273 -4.54 -28.67 40.87
C GLY A 273 -3.06 -28.29 40.99
N ASP A 274 -2.65 -28.02 42.22
CA ASP A 274 -1.29 -27.83 42.76
C ASP A 274 -0.54 -26.51 42.53
N ASP A 275 -0.61 -25.72 43.61
CA ASP A 275 0.26 -24.62 43.96
C ASP A 275 1.73 -25.06 44.03
N SER A 276 2.50 -24.65 43.04
CA SER A 276 3.92 -24.37 43.24
C SER A 276 4.35 -23.22 42.33
N GLU A 277 4.58 -22.08 42.96
CA GLU A 277 5.19 -20.90 42.34
C GLU A 277 6.59 -21.27 41.82
N GLN A 278 6.69 -21.50 40.51
CA GLN A 278 7.94 -21.32 39.78
C GLN A 278 7.66 -20.43 38.58
N GLN A 279 8.16 -19.19 38.68
CA GLN A 279 8.29 -18.26 37.56
C GLN A 279 9.06 -18.95 36.43
N ALA A 280 8.36 -19.39 35.40
CA ALA A 280 8.99 -19.79 34.15
C ALA A 280 9.44 -18.51 33.40
N PRO A 281 10.69 -18.44 32.93
CA PRO A 281 11.26 -17.24 32.33
C PRO A 281 10.59 -16.93 30.99
N CYS A 282 10.37 -15.63 30.75
CA CYS A 282 9.95 -15.09 29.46
C CYS A 282 10.92 -15.54 28.36
N GLN A 283 10.37 -15.93 27.20
CA GLN A 283 11.10 -16.20 25.97
C GLN A 283 11.94 -14.98 25.52
N PRO A 284 13.04 -15.18 24.77
CA PRO A 284 14.09 -14.19 24.61
C PRO A 284 13.64 -13.02 23.73
N HIS A 285 13.69 -11.81 24.28
CA HIS A 285 13.76 -10.59 23.48
C HIS A 285 15.02 -10.67 22.60
N ILE A 286 14.85 -10.67 21.28
CA ILE A 286 15.97 -10.35 20.38
C ILE A 286 16.38 -8.92 20.72
N ASN A 287 17.58 -8.75 21.28
CA ASN A 287 18.15 -7.46 21.65
C ASN A 287 18.52 -6.66 20.39
N HIS A 288 17.53 -6.10 19.68
CA HIS A 288 17.78 -4.99 18.77
C HIS A 288 17.62 -3.69 19.57
N THR A 289 18.71 -2.95 19.71
CA THR A 289 18.69 -1.65 20.40
C THR A 289 18.01 -0.64 19.48
N PRO A 290 16.96 0.08 19.94
CA PRO A 290 16.35 1.17 19.19
C PRO A 290 17.41 2.17 18.74
N ILE A 291 17.34 2.64 17.49
CA ILE A 291 18.29 3.63 17.02
C ILE A 291 17.98 4.98 17.67
N THR A 292 18.99 5.70 18.15
CA THR A 292 18.77 7.06 18.65
C THR A 292 18.56 8.04 17.50
N CYS A 293 18.00 9.23 17.75
CA CYS A 293 17.89 10.27 16.71
C CYS A 293 19.24 10.67 16.12
N ALA A 294 20.31 10.67 16.92
CA ALA A 294 21.67 10.94 16.46
C ALA A 294 22.19 9.82 15.55
N THR A 295 21.99 8.56 15.95
CA THR A 295 22.37 7.39 15.13
C THR A 295 21.58 7.34 13.82
N PHE A 296 20.27 7.61 13.88
CA PHE A 296 19.42 7.73 12.71
C PHE A 296 19.89 8.83 11.76
N CYS A 297 20.23 10.02 12.29
CA CYS A 297 20.79 11.12 11.50
C CYS A 297 22.09 10.70 10.77
N ASN A 298 22.96 9.95 11.44
CA ASN A 298 24.17 9.42 10.81
C ASN A 298 23.87 8.41 9.70
N HIS A 299 22.83 7.57 9.86
CA HIS A 299 22.41 6.61 8.83
C HIS A 299 21.84 7.31 7.59
N ILE A 300 21.03 8.38 7.78
CA ILE A 300 20.49 9.14 6.65
C ILE A 300 21.53 10.05 5.98
N SER A 301 22.55 10.49 6.73
CA SER A 301 23.64 11.34 6.19
C SER A 301 24.81 10.51 5.64
N GLY A 302 24.67 9.19 5.62
CA GLY A 302 25.68 8.28 5.06
C GLY A 302 25.81 8.47 3.55
N ARG A 303 27.04 8.47 3.03
CA ARG A 303 27.29 8.54 1.57
C ARG A 303 27.01 7.21 0.84
N SER A 304 26.47 6.22 1.55
CA SER A 304 26.02 4.96 0.95
C SER A 304 24.69 5.23 0.26
N GLN A 305 24.58 4.95 -1.03
CA GLN A 305 23.28 5.05 -1.69
C GLN A 305 22.33 3.92 -1.30
N ALA A 306 22.77 2.88 -0.57
CA ALA A 306 21.95 1.73 -0.22
C ALA A 306 20.67 2.14 0.53
N ARG A 307 19.53 1.54 0.18
CA ARG A 307 18.24 1.77 0.80
C ARG A 307 18.25 1.26 2.24
N LEU A 308 17.83 2.06 3.21
CA LEU A 308 17.71 1.63 4.61
C LEU A 308 16.51 0.70 4.78
N LEU A 309 16.66 -0.43 5.46
CA LEU A 309 15.54 -1.26 5.91
C LEU A 309 15.34 -1.04 7.41
N LEU A 310 14.24 -0.35 7.75
CA LEU A 310 13.86 0.01 9.11
C LEU A 310 12.61 -0.76 9.50
N SER A 311 12.53 -1.24 10.74
CA SER A 311 11.27 -1.62 11.35
C SER A 311 10.81 -0.54 12.33
N ALA A 312 9.50 -0.29 12.33
CA ALA A 312 8.84 0.61 13.27
C ALA A 312 8.08 -0.22 14.30
N GLN A 313 8.54 -0.21 15.54
CA GLN A 313 7.92 -0.94 16.65
C GLN A 313 7.83 -0.01 17.87
N ASN A 314 6.65 0.05 18.49
CA ASN A 314 6.41 0.87 19.69
C ASN A 314 6.83 2.35 19.59
N GLY A 315 6.78 2.95 18.39
CA GLY A 315 7.18 4.34 18.17
C GLY A 315 8.67 4.53 17.87
N GLU A 316 9.46 3.46 17.87
CA GLU A 316 10.90 3.50 17.67
C GLU A 316 11.31 2.86 16.35
N PHE A 317 12.43 3.32 15.77
CA PHE A 317 13.04 2.67 14.62
C PHE A 317 14.07 1.65 15.08
N LEU A 318 14.09 0.51 14.40
CA LEU A 318 15.19 -0.43 14.47
C LEU A 318 15.76 -0.58 13.05
N LEU A 319 17.07 -0.39 12.91
CA LEU A 319 17.74 -0.67 11.65
C LEU A 319 17.91 -2.18 11.53
N GLN A 320 17.27 -2.78 10.53
CA GLN A 320 17.41 -4.20 10.23
C GLN A 320 18.63 -4.43 9.35
N ASP A 321 18.68 -3.74 8.21
CA ASP A 321 19.74 -3.92 7.22
C ASP A 321 19.81 -2.74 6.22
N TYR A 322 20.72 -2.82 5.26
CA TYR A 322 20.76 -2.02 4.05
C TYR A 322 20.45 -2.90 2.84
N CYS A 323 19.60 -2.41 1.93
CA CYS A 323 19.22 -3.08 0.71
C CYS A 323 19.66 -2.29 -0.52
N ASP A 324 19.58 -2.91 -1.70
CA ASP A 324 19.80 -2.20 -2.96
C ASP A 324 18.78 -1.08 -3.17
N ILE A 325 19.22 0.00 -3.80
CA ILE A 325 18.35 1.11 -4.21
C ILE A 325 17.23 0.61 -5.10
N SER A 326 16.00 1.05 -4.82
CA SER A 326 14.86 0.69 -5.66
C SER A 326 14.91 1.44 -6.99
N ARG A 327 15.53 2.63 -7.00
CA ARG A 327 15.64 3.54 -8.13
C ARG A 327 16.94 4.36 -8.08
N ASN A 328 17.41 4.77 -9.25
CA ASN A 328 18.56 5.67 -9.38
C ASN A 328 18.13 7.12 -9.15
N TRP A 329 17.88 7.46 -7.89
CA TRP A 329 17.59 8.83 -7.48
C TRP A 329 18.82 9.72 -7.68
N ILE A 330 18.61 10.95 -8.15
CA ILE A 330 19.65 11.97 -8.18
C ILE A 330 19.66 12.63 -6.81
N SER A 331 20.37 12.01 -5.87
CA SER A 331 20.31 12.35 -4.45
C SER A 331 20.78 13.77 -4.13
N SER A 332 21.55 14.42 -5.00
CA SER A 332 22.03 15.80 -4.82
C SER A 332 21.04 16.89 -5.28
N GLN A 333 19.94 16.52 -5.95
CA GLN A 333 18.96 17.50 -6.45
C GLN A 333 17.77 17.63 -5.50
N GLN A 334 17.32 18.87 -5.28
CA GLN A 334 16.13 19.13 -4.47
C GLN A 334 14.87 18.58 -5.14
N ALA A 335 13.92 18.16 -4.30
CA ALA A 335 12.59 17.80 -4.76
C ALA A 335 11.87 19.01 -5.38
N ILE A 336 11.14 18.76 -6.46
CA ILE A 336 10.37 19.79 -7.17
C ILE A 336 8.88 19.64 -6.80
N PRO A 337 8.23 20.70 -6.27
CA PRO A 337 6.79 20.72 -6.06
C PRO A 337 5.98 20.60 -7.37
N LEU A 338 4.82 19.97 -7.28
CA LEU A 338 3.86 19.92 -8.38
C LEU A 338 3.49 21.32 -8.85
N ALA A 339 3.42 22.31 -7.95
CA ALA A 339 3.21 23.72 -8.28
C ALA A 339 4.21 24.22 -9.33
N THR A 340 5.50 24.02 -9.08
CA THR A 340 6.58 24.40 -10.00
C THR A 340 6.47 23.69 -11.33
N LEU A 341 6.12 22.40 -11.35
CA LEU A 341 5.95 21.64 -12.59
C LEU A 341 4.73 22.09 -13.40
N LEU A 342 3.65 22.53 -12.74
CA LEU A 342 2.47 23.06 -13.43
C LEU A 342 2.79 24.39 -14.13
N ASP A 343 3.60 25.23 -13.49
CA ASP A 343 3.99 26.55 -14.01
C ASP A 343 5.15 26.48 -15.02
N GLU A 344 5.96 25.42 -15.00
CA GLU A 344 7.12 25.24 -15.88
C GLU A 344 6.70 24.95 -17.34
N PRO A 345 7.02 25.84 -18.31
CA PRO A 345 6.64 25.64 -19.71
C PRO A 345 7.19 24.37 -20.34
N LYS A 346 8.38 23.91 -19.90
CA LYS A 346 9.01 22.68 -20.41
C LYS A 346 8.40 21.40 -19.84
N ALA A 347 7.62 21.49 -18.76
CA ALA A 347 6.92 20.35 -18.18
C ALA A 347 5.60 20.12 -18.93
N ILE A 348 5.57 19.10 -19.79
CA ILE A 348 4.42 18.80 -20.64
C ILE A 348 3.65 17.61 -20.06
N PHE A 349 2.52 17.89 -19.42
CA PHE A 349 1.60 16.86 -18.93
C PHE A 349 0.75 16.31 -20.09
N THR A 350 1.13 15.12 -20.57
CA THR A 350 0.30 14.36 -21.51
C THR A 350 -0.98 13.83 -20.84
N GLU A 351 -2.01 13.49 -21.61
CA GLU A 351 -3.25 12.90 -21.07
C GLU A 351 -2.99 11.61 -20.26
N LYS A 352 -2.05 10.77 -20.73
CA LYS A 352 -1.58 9.59 -19.97
C LYS A 352 -0.97 9.99 -18.62
N MET A 353 -0.14 11.02 -18.60
CA MET A 353 0.50 11.49 -17.36
C MET A 353 -0.49 12.07 -16.37
N LYS A 354 -1.47 12.86 -16.85
CA LYS A 354 -2.57 13.38 -16.04
C LYS A 354 -3.38 12.23 -15.42
N ALA A 355 -3.72 11.22 -16.23
CA ALA A 355 -4.46 10.05 -15.76
C ALA A 355 -3.73 9.29 -14.66
N ILE A 356 -2.43 9.04 -14.85
CA ILE A 356 -1.60 8.34 -13.86
C ILE A 356 -1.48 9.14 -12.56
N LEU A 357 -1.17 10.44 -12.65
CA LEU A 357 -1.04 11.28 -11.46
C LEU A 357 -2.35 11.38 -10.70
N ALA A 358 -3.45 11.60 -11.41
CA ALA A 358 -4.79 11.68 -10.82
C ALA A 358 -5.15 10.38 -10.09
N LEU A 359 -4.86 9.23 -10.71
CA LEU A 359 -5.09 7.92 -10.11
C LEU A 359 -4.27 7.74 -8.82
N LEU A 360 -2.98 8.06 -8.84
CA LEU A 360 -2.11 7.93 -7.67
C LEU A 360 -2.56 8.83 -6.52
N LEU A 361 -2.92 10.08 -6.80
CA LEU A 361 -3.46 11.00 -5.79
C LEU A 361 -4.81 10.54 -5.23
N ALA A 362 -5.68 10.00 -6.08
CA ALA A 362 -6.98 9.46 -5.64
C ALA A 362 -6.82 8.20 -4.78
N LYS A 363 -5.94 7.26 -5.17
CA LYS A 363 -5.61 6.07 -4.37
C LYS A 363 -5.04 6.45 -3.02
N ALA A 364 -4.06 7.36 -3.00
CA ALA A 364 -3.48 7.86 -1.77
C ALA A 364 -4.52 8.58 -0.89
N THR A 365 -5.45 9.34 -1.49
CA THR A 365 -6.55 9.99 -0.74
C THR A 365 -7.47 8.96 -0.10
N ALA A 366 -7.85 7.89 -0.81
CA ALA A 366 -8.68 6.82 -0.26
C ALA A 366 -7.96 6.07 0.88
N GLN A 367 -6.67 5.81 0.71
CA GLN A 367 -5.85 5.10 1.67
C GLN A 367 -5.64 5.91 2.96
N PHE A 368 -5.15 7.14 2.83
CA PHE A 368 -4.74 7.99 3.94
C PHE A 368 -5.84 8.90 4.47
N TYR A 369 -7.10 8.74 4.03
CA TYR A 369 -8.18 9.69 4.30
C TYR A 369 -8.33 10.04 5.78
N ASP A 370 -8.37 9.04 6.66
CA ASP A 370 -8.57 9.24 8.11
C ASP A 370 -7.26 9.46 8.88
N SER A 371 -6.12 9.50 8.19
CA SER A 371 -4.80 9.66 8.81
C SER A 371 -4.38 11.12 8.98
N ASP A 372 -3.49 11.35 9.94
CA ASP A 372 -2.77 12.62 10.10
C ASP A 372 -1.67 12.83 9.06
N LEU A 373 -1.23 11.78 8.33
CA LEU A 373 -0.18 11.87 7.31
C LEU A 373 -0.47 12.95 6.26
N ILE A 374 -1.70 13.01 5.77
CA ILE A 374 -2.12 13.98 4.75
C ILE A 374 -2.67 15.28 5.34
N GLY A 375 -2.66 15.45 6.66
CA GLY A 375 -3.07 16.69 7.34
C GLY A 375 -4.43 17.22 6.87
N GLN A 376 -4.43 18.36 6.17
CA GLN A 376 -5.62 19.00 5.61
C GLN A 376 -5.99 18.52 4.19
N GLY A 377 -5.16 17.70 3.56
CA GLY A 377 -5.30 17.15 2.21
C GLY A 377 -4.05 17.38 1.36
N PHE A 378 -4.06 16.80 0.16
CA PHE A 378 -3.00 17.04 -0.82
C PHE A 378 -3.10 18.45 -1.40
N THR A 379 -1.95 19.12 -1.54
CA THR A 379 -1.79 20.43 -2.16
C THR A 379 -0.71 20.35 -3.23
N LYS A 380 -0.65 21.34 -4.13
CA LYS A 380 0.39 21.39 -5.16
C LYS A 380 1.80 21.60 -4.59
N GLU A 381 1.90 22.02 -3.34
CA GLU A 381 3.18 22.25 -2.64
C GLU A 381 3.69 21.00 -1.90
N ASN A 382 2.78 20.24 -1.28
CA ASN A 382 3.15 19.05 -0.51
C ASN A 382 3.26 17.78 -1.38
N VAL A 383 2.77 17.80 -2.62
CA VAL A 383 3.05 16.78 -3.62
C VAL A 383 4.30 17.19 -4.38
N GLN A 384 5.39 16.43 -4.19
CA GLN A 384 6.70 16.71 -4.78
C GLN A 384 7.23 15.52 -5.56
N PHE A 385 8.23 15.77 -6.40
CA PHE A 385 8.91 14.76 -7.19
C PHE A 385 10.43 14.89 -7.07
N LEU A 386 11.13 13.77 -7.04
CA LEU A 386 12.58 13.74 -7.14
C LEU A 386 13.02 13.54 -8.57
N PHE A 387 14.23 14.00 -8.86
CA PHE A 387 14.92 13.64 -10.08
C PHE A 387 15.45 12.21 -9.98
N GLU A 388 15.31 11.47 -11.06
CA GLU A 388 15.85 10.12 -11.20
C GLU A 388 16.43 9.93 -12.60
N GLU A 389 17.28 8.92 -12.75
CA GLU A 389 17.80 8.49 -14.04
C GLU A 389 17.10 7.22 -14.51
N ARG A 390 16.35 7.30 -15.61
CA ARG A 390 15.78 6.14 -16.31
C ARG A 390 16.29 6.09 -17.74
N ASP A 391 16.80 4.94 -18.17
CA ASP A 391 17.28 4.73 -19.55
C ASP A 391 18.24 5.86 -20.03
N ARG A 392 19.15 6.32 -19.14
CA ARG A 392 20.10 7.44 -19.34
C ARG A 392 19.49 8.83 -19.47
N ILE A 393 18.21 8.98 -19.14
CA ILE A 393 17.50 10.26 -19.10
C ILE A 393 17.29 10.67 -17.64
N GLN A 394 17.96 11.76 -17.26
CA GLN A 394 17.83 12.39 -15.96
C GLN A 394 16.67 13.38 -15.96
N GLY A 395 15.70 13.16 -15.08
CA GLY A 395 14.50 14.00 -15.04
C GLY A 395 13.48 13.56 -14.00
N VAL A 396 12.38 14.29 -13.98
CA VAL A 396 11.21 13.99 -13.15
C VAL A 396 10.24 13.11 -13.95
N TYR A 397 9.67 12.11 -13.30
CA TYR A 397 8.65 11.22 -13.88
C TYR A 397 7.38 11.24 -13.02
N VAL A 398 6.23 11.31 -13.68
CA VAL A 398 4.95 11.58 -13.01
C VAL A 398 4.44 10.42 -12.14
N ASN A 399 4.95 9.21 -12.34
CA ASN A 399 4.49 8.01 -11.65
C ASN A 399 5.17 7.78 -10.29
N GLU A 400 6.01 8.71 -9.84
CA GLU A 400 6.68 8.69 -8.52
C GLU A 400 6.36 9.96 -7.70
N PRO A 401 5.08 10.29 -7.46
CA PRO A 401 4.74 11.40 -6.59
C PRO A 401 5.02 11.04 -5.13
N MET A 402 5.55 12.00 -4.40
CA MET A 402 5.85 11.91 -2.98
C MET A 402 5.08 12.95 -2.19
N LEU A 403 4.66 12.59 -0.99
CA LEU A 403 4.07 13.49 -0.02
C LEU A 403 5.15 13.97 0.95
N VAL A 404 5.34 15.27 1.03
CA VAL A 404 6.13 15.88 2.11
C VAL A 404 5.32 15.82 3.39
N LEU A 405 5.89 15.18 4.41
CA LEU A 405 5.27 15.11 5.72
C LEU A 405 5.56 16.40 6.49
N GLN A 406 4.49 17.08 6.90
CA GLN A 406 4.55 18.25 7.77
C GLN A 406 4.00 17.86 9.14
N PHE A 407 4.86 17.85 10.14
CA PHE A 407 4.43 17.63 11.52
C PHE A 407 3.81 18.92 12.07
N LYS A 408 2.71 18.79 12.80
CA LYS A 408 2.06 19.93 13.46
C LYS A 408 2.97 20.41 14.60
N GLU A 409 3.73 21.48 14.38
CA GLU A 409 4.49 22.15 15.45
C GLU A 409 3.53 22.97 16.31
N ASP A 410 3.11 22.37 17.43
CA ASP A 410 2.13 22.90 18.37
C ASP A 410 0.75 23.22 17.74
N GLU A 411 -0.30 23.19 18.56
CA GLU A 411 -1.71 23.41 18.15
C GLU A 411 -2.01 24.85 17.63
N SER A 412 -1.02 25.54 17.09
CA SER A 412 -1.08 26.92 16.62
C SER A 412 -1.41 27.06 15.13
N GLU A 413 -1.29 25.98 14.33
CA GLU A 413 -1.96 25.93 13.02
C GLU A 413 -3.43 25.58 13.19
N LEU A 414 -4.20 26.63 13.48
CA LEU A 414 -5.63 26.69 13.25
C LEU A 414 -5.94 26.03 11.90
N ILE A 415 -6.67 24.90 11.93
CA ILE A 415 -7.64 24.59 10.88
C ILE A 415 -8.30 25.93 10.53
N PRO A 416 -8.30 26.40 9.27
CA PRO A 416 -9.01 27.61 8.93
C PRO A 416 -10.43 27.45 9.46
N ALA A 417 -10.75 28.21 10.49
CA ALA A 417 -11.85 27.96 11.42
C ALA A 417 -13.25 28.11 10.78
N ALA A 418 -13.28 28.21 9.44
CA ALA A 418 -14.36 28.64 8.58
C ALA A 418 -14.50 27.79 7.29
N MET A 419 -13.87 26.62 7.16
CA MET A 419 -13.99 25.80 5.93
C MET A 419 -15.44 25.36 5.66
N ILE A 420 -15.98 25.70 4.50
CA ILE A 420 -17.41 25.52 4.13
C ILE A 420 -17.69 24.11 3.59
N HIS A 421 -16.72 23.49 2.92
CA HIS A 421 -16.91 22.18 2.29
C HIS A 421 -16.92 21.06 3.33
N ASP A 422 -17.93 20.19 3.27
CA ASP A 422 -18.18 19.13 4.27
C ASP A 422 -17.03 18.11 4.37
N MET A 423 -16.24 17.96 3.31
CA MET A 423 -15.18 16.96 3.17
C MET A 423 -13.90 17.62 2.62
N PRO A 424 -13.06 18.22 3.48
CA PRO A 424 -12.01 19.13 3.03
C PRO A 424 -10.83 18.46 2.33
N LYS A 425 -10.47 17.24 2.76
CA LYS A 425 -9.45 16.42 2.09
C LYS A 425 -9.88 16.01 0.68
N ILE A 426 -11.18 15.76 0.47
CA ILE A 426 -11.77 15.49 -0.85
C ILE A 426 -11.78 16.76 -1.71
N LEU A 427 -12.13 17.90 -1.13
CA LEU A 427 -12.04 19.19 -1.83
C LEU A 427 -10.60 19.46 -2.28
N ALA A 428 -9.61 19.23 -1.42
CA ALA A 428 -8.20 19.41 -1.73
C ALA A 428 -7.77 18.56 -2.94
N LEU A 429 -8.18 17.27 -2.98
CA LEU A 429 -8.02 16.42 -4.16
C LEU A 429 -8.72 17.03 -5.38
N GLY A 430 -9.97 17.46 -5.27
CA GLY A 430 -10.73 18.07 -6.36
C GLY A 430 -10.07 19.32 -6.95
N LEU A 431 -9.56 20.21 -6.10
CA LEU A 431 -8.83 21.41 -6.51
C LEU A 431 -7.50 21.08 -7.19
N LEU A 432 -6.79 20.04 -6.73
CA LEU A 432 -5.58 19.55 -7.40
C LEU A 432 -5.88 18.97 -8.78
N LEU A 433 -6.91 18.14 -8.89
CA LEU A 433 -7.33 17.57 -10.18
C LEU A 433 -7.79 18.65 -11.16
N LEU A 434 -8.47 19.68 -10.67
CA LEU A 434 -8.87 20.83 -11.48
C LEU A 434 -7.65 21.59 -12.02
N GLN A 435 -6.65 21.86 -11.17
CA GLN A 435 -5.42 22.53 -11.59
C GLN A 435 -4.61 21.66 -12.56
N LEU A 436 -4.57 20.34 -12.37
CA LEU A 436 -3.91 19.39 -13.27
C LEU A 436 -4.57 19.35 -14.65
N GLU A 437 -5.91 19.38 -14.70
CA GLU A 437 -6.65 19.33 -15.97
C GLU A 437 -6.51 20.65 -16.74
N THR A 438 -6.60 21.78 -16.03
CA THR A 438 -6.60 23.11 -16.64
C THR A 438 -5.21 23.69 -16.86
N LYS A 439 -4.19 23.10 -16.21
CA LYS A 439 -2.82 23.63 -16.14
C LYS A 439 -2.78 25.10 -15.71
N ARG A 440 -3.71 25.50 -14.84
CA ARG A 440 -3.81 26.84 -14.27
C ARG A 440 -3.86 26.74 -12.76
N SER A 441 -3.14 27.63 -12.10
CA SER A 441 -3.16 27.77 -10.66
C SER A 441 -4.48 28.39 -10.19
N MET A 442 -4.88 28.09 -8.95
CA MET A 442 -6.04 28.78 -8.35
C MET A 442 -5.83 30.28 -8.27
N GLU A 443 -4.58 30.74 -8.06
CA GLU A 443 -4.20 32.15 -8.08
C GLU A 443 -4.63 32.86 -9.35
N THR A 444 -4.48 32.22 -10.52
CA THR A 444 -4.89 32.78 -11.81
C THR A 444 -6.39 33.07 -11.85
N TYR A 445 -7.21 32.19 -11.28
CA TYR A 445 -8.66 32.39 -11.24
C TYR A 445 -9.10 33.43 -10.20
N ARG A 446 -8.25 33.76 -9.22
CA ARG A 446 -8.54 34.83 -8.24
C ARG A 446 -8.46 36.22 -8.86
N GLU A 447 -7.77 36.36 -9.99
CA GLU A 447 -7.67 37.63 -10.73
C GLU A 447 -8.97 37.96 -11.51
N ASP A 448 -9.80 36.95 -11.77
CA ASP A 448 -11.08 37.13 -12.46
C ASP A 448 -12.15 37.62 -11.46
N PRO A 449 -12.66 38.87 -11.59
CA PRO A 449 -13.64 39.43 -10.67
C PRO A 449 -15.02 38.75 -10.76
N ASP A 450 -15.35 38.07 -11.86
CA ASP A 450 -16.61 37.34 -12.02
C ASP A 450 -16.55 36.00 -11.27
N LEU A 451 -15.37 35.39 -11.17
CA LEU A 451 -15.14 34.16 -10.43
C LEU A 451 -14.84 34.40 -8.95
N CYS A 452 -13.95 35.34 -8.64
CA CYS A 452 -13.44 35.54 -7.29
C CYS A 452 -14.42 36.32 -6.39
N PRO A 453 -14.90 35.75 -5.27
CA PRO A 453 -15.75 36.49 -4.34
C PRO A 453 -14.99 37.64 -3.64
N PRO A 454 -15.66 38.76 -3.30
CA PRO A 454 -15.03 39.88 -2.59
C PRO A 454 -14.68 39.50 -1.15
N GLY A 455 -13.49 39.88 -0.68
CA GLY A 455 -13.05 39.66 0.71
C GLY A 455 -11.60 39.16 0.82
N PRO A 456 -11.13 38.83 2.04
CA PRO A 456 -9.81 38.27 2.23
C PRO A 456 -9.70 36.87 1.64
N MET A 457 -8.66 36.64 0.84
CA MET A 457 -8.41 35.35 0.20
C MET A 457 -8.16 34.25 1.24
N ASN A 458 -8.86 33.13 1.10
CA ASN A 458 -8.72 31.97 1.97
C ASN A 458 -9.15 30.69 1.21
N ILE A 459 -9.02 29.52 1.84
CA ILE A 459 -9.35 28.23 1.22
C ILE A 459 -10.80 28.13 0.70
N ASN A 460 -11.75 28.86 1.30
CA ASN A 460 -13.13 28.90 0.80
C ASN A 460 -13.27 29.71 -0.49
N THR A 461 -12.36 30.67 -0.72
CA THR A 461 -12.31 31.41 -1.98
C THR A 461 -12.08 30.44 -3.14
N ASP A 462 -11.09 29.55 -3.01
CA ASP A 462 -10.75 28.57 -4.04
C ASP A 462 -11.89 27.57 -4.28
N TYR A 463 -12.53 27.11 -3.19
CA TYR A 463 -13.75 26.30 -3.30
C TYR A 463 -14.86 27.03 -4.07
N LYS A 464 -15.14 28.31 -3.76
CA LYS A 464 -16.20 29.06 -4.44
C LYS A 464 -15.90 29.33 -5.90
N ILE A 465 -14.64 29.58 -6.24
CA ILE A 465 -14.18 29.67 -7.63
C ILE A 465 -14.42 28.34 -8.34
N ALA A 466 -13.97 27.22 -7.74
CA ALA A 466 -14.14 25.89 -8.33
C ALA A 466 -15.61 25.49 -8.49
N GLU A 467 -16.47 25.86 -7.53
CA GLU A 467 -17.92 25.66 -7.61
C GLU A 467 -18.53 26.39 -8.81
N LYS A 468 -18.14 27.65 -9.06
CA LYS A 468 -18.56 28.43 -10.24
C LYS A 468 -18.06 27.83 -11.54
N LEU A 469 -16.80 27.38 -11.59
CA LEU A 469 -16.22 26.71 -12.76
C LEU A 469 -16.97 25.42 -13.14
N LEU A 470 -17.65 24.79 -12.18
CA LEU A 470 -18.45 23.57 -12.39
C LEU A 470 -19.97 23.83 -12.47
N ASP A 471 -20.41 25.09 -12.47
CA ASP A 471 -21.80 25.48 -12.68
C ASP A 471 -22.10 25.62 -14.18
N PRO A 472 -22.99 24.78 -14.76
CA PRO A 472 -23.37 24.85 -16.17
C PRO A 472 -23.94 26.21 -16.60
N ASN A 473 -24.41 27.03 -15.66
CA ASN A 473 -24.99 28.35 -15.91
C ASN A 473 -23.95 29.48 -15.85
N HIS A 474 -22.72 29.21 -15.42
CA HIS A 474 -21.67 30.21 -15.34
C HIS A 474 -20.94 30.34 -16.70
N PRO A 475 -20.60 31.56 -17.16
CA PRO A 475 -19.87 31.75 -18.42
C PRO A 475 -18.56 30.96 -18.50
N SER A 476 -17.83 30.87 -17.39
CA SER A 476 -16.55 30.16 -17.26
C SER A 476 -16.70 28.64 -16.97
N TYR A 477 -17.80 28.00 -17.41
CA TYR A 477 -18.05 26.58 -17.16
C TYR A 477 -17.05 25.66 -17.89
N ILE A 478 -16.14 25.05 -17.13
CA ILE A 478 -14.95 24.40 -17.67
C ILE A 478 -15.17 22.97 -18.18
N LEU A 479 -16.22 22.29 -17.71
CA LEU A 479 -16.47 20.90 -18.12
C LEU A 479 -16.84 20.77 -19.62
N ARG A 480 -17.30 21.84 -20.29
CA ARG A 480 -17.54 21.84 -21.74
C ARG A 480 -16.25 21.74 -22.54
N GLU A 481 -15.17 22.31 -22.01
CA GLU A 481 -13.85 22.37 -22.65
C GLU A 481 -13.07 21.06 -22.46
N MET A 482 -13.39 20.28 -21.42
CA MET A 482 -12.78 18.97 -21.17
C MET A 482 -13.17 17.92 -22.22
N GLY A 483 -12.26 16.99 -22.50
CA GLY A 483 -12.50 15.88 -23.43
C GLY A 483 -13.75 15.06 -23.04
N ARG A 484 -14.56 14.65 -24.03
CA ARG A 484 -15.83 13.93 -23.78
C ARG A 484 -15.67 12.64 -22.96
N LEU A 485 -14.51 11.99 -23.08
CA LEU A 485 -14.19 10.75 -22.39
C LEU A 485 -13.36 10.96 -21.11
N SER A 486 -13.07 12.22 -20.74
CA SER A 486 -12.29 12.52 -19.53
C SER A 486 -13.11 12.19 -18.27
N PRO A 487 -12.61 11.33 -17.37
CA PRO A 487 -13.28 11.03 -16.11
C PRO A 487 -13.36 12.25 -15.18
N PHE A 488 -12.59 13.32 -15.42
CA PHE A 488 -12.71 14.54 -14.64
C PHE A 488 -14.11 15.17 -14.72
N ARG A 489 -14.86 14.92 -15.79
CA ARG A 489 -16.26 15.37 -15.91
C ARG A 489 -17.17 14.77 -14.85
N THR A 490 -16.87 13.57 -14.37
CA THR A 490 -17.63 12.89 -13.31
C THR A 490 -16.97 13.08 -11.94
N VAL A 491 -15.65 13.02 -11.89
CA VAL A 491 -14.89 13.07 -10.63
C VAL A 491 -14.87 14.47 -10.00
N LEU A 492 -14.66 15.53 -10.78
CA LEU A 492 -14.58 16.90 -10.24
C LEU A 492 -15.88 17.35 -9.54
N PRO A 493 -17.09 17.14 -10.10
CA PRO A 493 -18.32 17.44 -9.40
C PRO A 493 -18.46 16.70 -8.08
N ILE A 494 -18.07 15.42 -8.03
CA ILE A 494 -18.15 14.59 -6.81
C ILE A 494 -17.21 15.13 -5.72
N CYS A 495 -16.05 15.67 -6.11
CA CYS A 495 -15.06 16.18 -5.17
C CYS A 495 -15.33 17.62 -4.67
N ILE A 496 -15.90 18.48 -5.53
CA ILE A 496 -16.01 19.93 -5.30
C ILE A 496 -17.42 20.35 -4.88
N LYS A 497 -18.48 19.70 -5.38
CA LYS A 497 -19.85 20.12 -5.06
C LYS A 497 -20.25 19.58 -3.67
N PRO A 498 -20.80 20.44 -2.80
CA PRO A 498 -21.16 20.04 -1.44
C PRO A 498 -22.24 18.95 -1.46
N GLY A 499 -22.09 17.95 -0.61
CA GLY A 499 -23.07 16.87 -0.44
C GLY A 499 -23.10 15.79 -1.54
N GLU A 500 -22.41 15.93 -2.67
CA GLU A 500 -22.45 14.94 -3.77
C GLU A 500 -21.89 13.58 -3.36
N LEU A 501 -20.68 13.55 -2.78
CA LEU A 501 -20.10 12.30 -2.29
C LEU A 501 -20.98 11.67 -1.19
N LYS A 502 -21.56 12.50 -0.31
CA LYS A 502 -22.49 12.04 0.75
C LYS A 502 -23.77 11.44 0.17
N ARG A 503 -24.33 12.05 -0.89
CA ARG A 503 -25.48 11.52 -1.63
C ARG A 503 -25.15 10.14 -2.20
N LYS A 504 -23.98 9.97 -2.81
CA LYS A 504 -23.49 8.68 -3.31
C LYS A 504 -23.35 7.64 -2.20
N MET A 505 -22.85 8.04 -1.03
CA MET A 505 -22.80 7.15 0.15
C MET A 505 -24.20 6.69 0.59
N CYS A 506 -25.21 7.56 0.54
CA CYS A 506 -26.60 7.22 0.86
C CYS A 506 -27.26 6.32 -0.20
N GLU A 507 -26.95 6.54 -1.48
CA GLU A 507 -27.45 5.73 -2.60
C GLU A 507 -26.92 4.30 -2.57
N GLY A 508 -25.62 4.11 -2.28
CA GLY A 508 -25.01 2.78 -2.14
C GLY A 508 -25.61 1.96 -0.98
N ARG A 509 -25.93 2.60 0.15
CA ARG A 509 -26.54 1.94 1.31
C ARG A 509 -27.94 1.40 1.05
N SER A 510 -28.71 2.03 0.15
CA SER A 510 -30.04 1.55 -0.25
C SER A 510 -29.98 0.25 -1.06
N ALA A 511 -28.89 0.00 -1.79
CA ALA A 511 -28.64 -1.26 -2.50
C ALA A 511 -28.11 -2.38 -1.58
N GLN A 512 -27.36 -2.02 -0.52
CA GLN A 512 -26.76 -2.95 0.44
C GLN A 512 -27.64 -3.30 1.66
N LYS A 513 -28.77 -2.61 1.87
CA LYS A 513 -29.76 -2.94 2.92
C LYS A 513 -30.38 -4.35 2.81
N LYS A 514 -30.01 -5.15 1.79
CA LYS A 514 -30.33 -6.59 1.65
C LYS A 514 -29.35 -7.53 2.37
N LEU A 515 -28.20 -7.05 2.86
CA LEU A 515 -27.25 -7.84 3.63
C LEU A 515 -27.07 -7.19 5.01
N ASN A 516 -27.54 -7.87 6.06
CA ASN A 516 -27.41 -7.42 7.45
C ASN A 516 -25.94 -7.40 7.87
N THR A 517 -25.33 -6.22 8.00
CA THR A 517 -24.02 -6.08 8.68
C THR A 517 -23.89 -4.69 9.32
N SER A 518 -23.39 -4.67 10.55
CA SER A 518 -22.97 -3.44 11.25
C SER A 518 -21.76 -2.85 10.51
N LEU A 519 -21.99 -1.81 9.70
CA LEU A 519 -20.96 -1.24 8.83
C LEU A 519 -20.19 -0.12 9.54
N ASP A 520 -18.86 -0.23 9.61
CA ASP A 520 -17.97 0.85 10.04
C ASP A 520 -18.01 2.02 9.02
N LEU A 521 -18.11 3.24 9.54
CA LEU A 521 -18.34 4.45 8.78
C LEU A 521 -17.12 4.91 7.97
N SER A 522 -15.92 4.71 8.51
CA SER A 522 -14.66 5.00 7.82
C SER A 522 -14.52 4.10 6.57
N ASN A 523 -14.78 2.80 6.74
CA ASN A 523 -14.77 1.84 5.63
C ASN A 523 -15.82 2.14 4.57
N ALA A 524 -17.02 2.56 4.99
CA ALA A 524 -18.05 3.00 4.06
C ALA A 524 -17.61 4.21 3.22
N LEU A 525 -16.90 5.16 3.83
CA LEU A 525 -16.38 6.34 3.13
C LEU A 525 -15.26 5.97 2.15
N ARG A 526 -14.26 5.18 2.58
CA ARG A 526 -13.18 4.70 1.70
C ARG A 526 -13.71 3.91 0.51
N SER A 527 -14.70 3.06 0.75
CA SER A 527 -15.38 2.28 -0.29
C SER A 527 -16.01 3.20 -1.35
N VAL A 528 -16.66 4.29 -0.93
CA VAL A 528 -17.30 5.23 -1.85
C VAL A 528 -16.29 6.14 -2.55
N ILE A 529 -15.21 6.57 -1.87
CA ILE A 529 -14.08 7.23 -2.54
C ILE A 529 -13.51 6.30 -3.62
N TYR A 530 -13.34 5.01 -3.32
CA TYR A 530 -12.83 4.05 -4.28
C TYR A 530 -13.79 3.90 -5.48
N SER A 531 -15.07 3.64 -5.24
CA SER A 531 -16.03 3.37 -6.32
C SER A 531 -16.33 4.58 -7.20
N GLU A 532 -16.43 5.78 -6.60
CA GLU A 532 -16.87 6.99 -7.31
C GLU A 532 -15.71 7.84 -7.84
N ILE A 533 -14.51 7.75 -7.25
CA ILE A 533 -13.35 8.57 -7.62
C ILE A 533 -12.22 7.71 -8.21
N VAL A 534 -11.77 6.68 -7.49
CA VAL A 534 -10.62 5.86 -7.91
C VAL A 534 -10.95 5.02 -9.15
N LEU A 535 -12.06 4.29 -9.13
CA LEU A 535 -12.43 3.33 -10.18
C LEU A 535 -12.61 4.01 -11.57
N PRO A 536 -13.25 5.19 -11.70
CA PRO A 536 -13.27 5.91 -12.98
C PRO A 536 -11.86 6.27 -13.50
N LEU A 537 -10.95 6.65 -12.61
CA LEU A 537 -9.56 6.97 -12.96
C LEU A 537 -8.76 5.70 -13.32
N GLU A 538 -9.00 4.57 -12.65
CA GLU A 538 -8.41 3.28 -13.02
C GLU A 538 -8.82 2.84 -14.43
N LYS A 539 -10.11 2.95 -14.75
CA LYS A 539 -10.63 2.68 -16.10
C LYS A 539 -10.01 3.61 -17.15
N TRP A 540 -9.74 4.85 -16.79
CA TRP A 540 -9.07 5.78 -17.69
C TRP A 540 -7.62 5.39 -17.95
N VAL A 541 -6.89 5.00 -16.90
CA VAL A 541 -5.51 4.53 -17.01
C VAL A 541 -5.41 3.20 -17.77
N SER A 542 -6.39 2.29 -17.63
CA SER A 542 -6.41 1.01 -18.34
C SER A 542 -6.57 1.13 -19.85
N ASN A 543 -6.98 2.31 -20.36
CA ASN A 543 -7.05 2.57 -21.80
C ASN A 543 -5.67 2.83 -22.43
N TYR A 544 -4.62 2.98 -21.62
CA TYR A 544 -3.26 3.21 -22.12
C TYR A 544 -2.42 1.95 -22.04
N ASP A 545 -1.74 1.61 -23.13
CA ASP A 545 -0.74 0.56 -23.14
C ASP A 545 0.42 0.92 -22.19
N LYS A 546 0.81 -0.08 -21.37
CA LYS A 546 1.91 0.02 -20.39
C LYS A 546 1.78 1.24 -19.47
N PRO A 547 0.77 1.31 -18.59
CA PRO A 547 0.52 2.47 -17.75
C PRO A 547 1.72 2.82 -16.85
N ASN A 548 2.53 1.84 -16.46
CA ASN A 548 3.73 2.05 -15.64
C ASN A 548 4.92 2.65 -16.39
N THR A 549 4.86 2.74 -17.73
CA THR A 549 5.90 3.38 -18.55
C THR A 549 5.50 4.81 -18.89
N VAL A 550 6.16 5.77 -18.26
CA VAL A 550 5.95 7.21 -18.50
C VAL A 550 7.21 7.84 -19.06
N ASN A 551 7.02 8.75 -20.02
CA ASN A 551 8.09 9.59 -20.52
C ASN A 551 8.56 10.56 -19.43
N VAL A 552 9.77 11.11 -19.59
CA VAL A 552 10.25 12.18 -18.73
C VAL A 552 9.30 13.37 -18.80
N LEU A 553 8.82 13.82 -17.65
CA LEU A 553 7.95 15.01 -17.54
C LEU A 553 8.78 16.28 -17.67
N TYR A 554 9.93 16.32 -16.99
CA TYR A 554 10.83 17.47 -16.96
C TYR A 554 12.29 17.00 -16.88
N LYS A 555 13.14 17.43 -17.81
CA LYS A 555 14.54 17.02 -17.90
C LYS A 555 15.43 17.89 -17.00
N SER A 556 16.44 17.28 -16.36
CA SER A 556 17.43 18.03 -15.59
C SER A 556 18.30 18.90 -16.52
N VAL A 557 18.55 20.16 -16.12
CA VAL A 557 19.28 21.16 -16.93
C VAL A 557 20.78 21.20 -16.60
N GLN A 558 21.26 20.45 -15.60
CA GLN A 558 22.67 20.48 -15.18
C GLN A 558 23.59 19.61 -16.06
N ARG A 559 24.68 20.22 -16.56
CA ARG A 559 25.80 19.52 -17.21
C ARG A 559 26.60 18.74 -16.16
N ARG A 560 26.95 17.50 -16.50
CA ARG A 560 27.78 16.56 -15.71
C ARG A 560 28.96 17.24 -15.02
N SER A 561 29.08 17.04 -13.71
CA SER A 561 30.38 16.88 -13.05
C SER A 561 30.46 15.44 -12.53
N ALA A 562 31.49 14.71 -12.94
CA ALA A 562 31.65 13.29 -12.65
C ALA A 562 32.08 13.09 -11.18
N ALA A 563 31.31 12.35 -10.39
CA ALA A 563 31.72 11.91 -9.07
C ALA A 563 32.30 10.48 -9.15
N VAL A 564 33.54 10.35 -8.66
CA VAL A 564 34.32 9.11 -8.56
C VAL A 564 33.79 8.24 -7.40
N PRO A 565 33.66 6.90 -7.54
CA PRO A 565 33.25 6.05 -6.42
C PRO A 565 34.40 5.93 -5.41
N ARG A 566 34.16 6.28 -4.13
CA ARG A 566 35.06 5.98 -3.01
C ARG A 566 34.49 4.87 -2.15
N THR A 567 35.25 3.78 -2.06
CA THR A 567 35.01 2.56 -1.29
C THR A 567 35.21 2.80 0.20
N ILE A 568 34.31 2.29 1.06
CA ILE A 568 34.54 2.13 2.50
C ILE A 568 34.27 0.67 2.88
N LYS A 569 35.23 0.06 3.59
CA LYS A 569 35.15 -1.32 4.12
C LYS A 569 34.24 -1.35 5.36
N ALA A 570 33.31 -2.31 5.42
CA ALA A 570 32.53 -2.59 6.63
C ALA A 570 33.29 -3.54 7.60
N PRO A 571 33.18 -3.37 8.92
CA PRO A 571 33.71 -4.31 9.92
C PRO A 571 32.77 -5.49 10.17
N GLN A 572 33.35 -6.65 10.48
CA GLN A 572 32.70 -7.93 10.76
C GLN A 572 32.18 -8.03 12.20
N ILE A 573 30.94 -8.50 12.44
CA ILE A 573 30.50 -9.09 13.72
C ILE A 573 29.57 -10.31 13.48
N ALA A 574 29.73 -11.27 14.40
CA ALA A 574 29.32 -12.66 14.50
C ALA A 574 27.84 -13.06 14.29
N SER A 575 27.70 -14.33 13.90
CA SER A 575 26.51 -15.14 13.62
C SER A 575 25.99 -15.97 14.82
N ARG A 576 24.65 -16.01 15.04
CA ARG A 576 23.79 -17.14 15.56
C ARG A 576 22.44 -16.62 16.12
N PRO A 577 21.41 -17.47 16.37
CA PRO A 577 20.99 -18.74 15.74
C PRO A 577 19.52 -18.71 15.24
N GLU A 578 19.17 -19.66 14.39
CA GLU A 578 17.83 -19.95 13.87
C GLU A 578 16.85 -20.38 14.98
N ALA A 579 15.58 -19.94 14.91
CA ALA A 579 14.50 -20.44 15.76
C ALA A 579 13.14 -20.49 15.03
N HIS A 580 12.84 -21.69 14.54
CA HIS A 580 11.56 -22.41 14.55
C HIS A 580 10.23 -21.65 14.52
N SER A 581 9.57 -21.83 13.36
CA SER A 581 8.15 -21.66 13.09
C SER A 581 7.25 -22.53 13.99
N VAL A 582 6.28 -21.92 14.68
CA VAL A 582 5.02 -22.59 15.05
C VAL A 582 3.88 -21.57 15.01
N ALA A 583 3.01 -21.67 14.00
CA ALA A 583 1.73 -20.99 13.90
C ALA A 583 0.58 -22.01 13.97
N MET A 584 -0.40 -21.79 14.85
CA MET A 584 -1.71 -22.44 14.91
C MET A 584 -2.65 -21.40 15.55
N SER A 585 -3.84 -21.02 15.06
CA SER A 585 -4.81 -21.77 14.28
C SER A 585 -5.96 -20.84 13.78
N SER A 586 -5.72 -20.04 12.73
CA SER A 586 -6.84 -19.49 11.91
C SER A 586 -6.55 -19.39 10.40
N ASP A 587 -5.28 -19.53 9.97
CA ASP A 587 -4.86 -19.71 8.57
C ASP A 587 -5.21 -21.07 7.96
N PHE A 588 -5.69 -22.00 8.78
CA PHE A 588 -5.89 -23.40 8.38
C PHE A 588 -6.80 -23.56 7.15
N ASN A 589 -7.79 -22.69 6.94
CA ASN A 589 -8.76 -22.89 5.86
C ASN A 589 -8.27 -22.40 4.48
N GLN A 590 -7.52 -21.29 4.40
CA GLN A 590 -6.96 -20.82 3.13
C GLN A 590 -5.71 -21.61 2.72
N ASP A 591 -4.85 -21.93 3.68
CA ASP A 591 -3.67 -22.75 3.40
C ASP A 591 -4.06 -24.17 3.05
N ASN A 592 -5.07 -24.77 3.70
CA ASN A 592 -5.57 -26.08 3.27
C ASN A 592 -6.15 -26.05 1.86
N GLN A 593 -6.85 -24.97 1.48
CA GLN A 593 -7.37 -24.86 0.12
C GLN A 593 -6.23 -24.72 -0.90
N LYS A 594 -5.22 -23.88 -0.64
CA LYS A 594 -4.04 -23.75 -1.51
C LYS A 594 -3.25 -25.07 -1.57
N ARG A 595 -3.11 -25.76 -0.45
CA ARG A 595 -2.46 -27.07 -0.34
C ARG A 595 -3.19 -28.12 -1.18
N GLN A 596 -4.52 -28.23 -1.05
CA GLN A 596 -5.35 -29.11 -1.90
C GLN A 596 -5.19 -28.79 -3.40
N LEU A 597 -5.16 -27.52 -3.78
CA LEU A 597 -4.96 -27.12 -5.18
C LEU A 597 -3.54 -27.46 -5.66
N SER A 598 -2.52 -27.28 -4.82
CA SER A 598 -1.15 -27.70 -5.10
C SER A 598 -1.06 -29.21 -5.30
N GLN A 599 -1.70 -30.00 -4.43
CA GLN A 599 -1.78 -31.46 -4.55
C GLN A 599 -2.43 -31.84 -5.87
N GLN A 600 -3.59 -31.27 -6.20
CA GLN A 600 -4.27 -31.52 -7.47
C GLN A 600 -3.41 -31.14 -8.69
N TRP A 601 -2.61 -30.07 -8.61
CA TRP A 601 -1.70 -29.71 -9.68
C TRP A 601 -0.63 -30.79 -9.88
N PHE A 602 -0.02 -31.27 -8.78
CA PHE A 602 0.96 -32.35 -8.83
C PHE A 602 0.36 -33.70 -9.19
N GLU A 603 -0.89 -34.02 -8.80
CA GLU A 603 -1.60 -35.22 -9.26
C GLU A 603 -1.75 -35.22 -10.79
N ASN A 604 -2.08 -34.07 -11.39
CA ASN A 604 -2.14 -33.96 -12.84
C ASN A 604 -0.75 -34.03 -13.49
N TYR A 605 0.28 -33.48 -12.85
CA TYR A 605 1.67 -33.66 -13.27
C TYR A 605 2.09 -35.13 -13.22
N ASP A 606 1.70 -35.84 -12.17
CA ASP A 606 2.06 -37.24 -11.92
C ASP A 606 1.48 -38.17 -12.99
N ARG A 607 0.27 -37.88 -13.50
CA ARG A 607 -0.30 -38.59 -14.66
C ARG A 607 0.60 -38.50 -15.90
N LEU A 608 1.24 -37.36 -16.15
CA LEU A 608 2.22 -37.26 -17.23
C LEU A 608 3.50 -38.01 -16.86
N LYS A 609 3.98 -37.83 -15.63
CA LYS A 609 5.21 -38.42 -15.11
C LYS A 609 5.21 -39.94 -15.20
N GLU A 610 4.12 -40.59 -14.82
CA GLU A 610 3.92 -42.05 -14.91
C GLU A 610 4.02 -42.59 -16.35
N ILE A 611 3.55 -41.80 -17.33
CA ILE A 611 3.65 -42.18 -18.75
C ILE A 611 5.08 -42.03 -19.28
N LEU A 612 5.79 -40.99 -18.84
CA LEU A 612 7.12 -40.63 -19.35
C LEU A 612 8.27 -41.37 -18.67
N GLN A 613 8.13 -41.74 -17.40
CA GLN A 613 9.16 -42.49 -16.69
C GLN A 613 9.39 -43.87 -17.33
N PRO A 614 10.64 -44.35 -17.36
CA PRO A 614 10.95 -45.65 -17.93
C PRO A 614 10.50 -46.79 -17.01
N GLU A 615 9.93 -47.83 -17.60
CA GLU A 615 9.73 -49.14 -16.97
C GLU A 615 10.87 -50.11 -17.33
N ASN A 616 10.89 -51.28 -16.66
CA ASN A 616 11.88 -52.32 -16.90
C ASN A 616 11.92 -52.72 -18.40
N GLY A 617 13.09 -52.65 -19.02
CA GLY A 617 13.29 -52.98 -20.43
C GLY A 617 13.02 -51.85 -21.42
N GLU A 618 12.68 -50.64 -20.94
CA GLU A 618 12.59 -49.43 -21.78
C GLU A 618 13.89 -48.62 -21.82
N THR A 619 14.88 -49.04 -21.03
CA THR A 619 16.23 -48.47 -20.98
C THR A 619 17.24 -49.50 -21.51
N GLY A 620 17.93 -49.15 -22.59
CA GLY A 620 18.95 -50.00 -23.24
C GLY A 620 20.35 -49.79 -22.66
N ALA A 621 21.32 -50.56 -23.16
CA ALA A 621 22.72 -50.52 -22.69
C ALA A 621 23.43 -49.14 -22.85
N GLY A 622 22.89 -48.25 -23.70
CA GLY A 622 23.40 -46.89 -23.92
C GLY A 622 22.60 -45.79 -23.21
N TYR A 623 21.63 -46.14 -22.38
CA TYR A 623 20.80 -45.18 -21.66
C TYR A 623 21.60 -44.42 -20.60
N GLN A 624 21.43 -43.09 -20.59
CA GLN A 624 22.08 -42.20 -19.62
C GLN A 624 21.04 -41.29 -18.99
N ARG A 625 21.06 -41.20 -17.65
CA ARG A 625 20.24 -40.27 -16.87
C ARG A 625 20.49 -38.83 -17.31
N VAL A 626 19.46 -38.01 -17.23
CA VAL A 626 19.58 -36.57 -17.52
C VAL A 626 20.35 -35.89 -16.39
N LYS A 627 21.39 -35.16 -16.75
CA LYS A 627 22.20 -34.40 -15.80
C LYS A 627 21.66 -32.97 -15.66
N ILE A 628 21.34 -32.55 -14.44
CA ILE A 628 20.81 -31.22 -14.15
C ILE A 628 21.73 -30.53 -13.14
N ALA A 629 22.27 -29.37 -13.50
CA ALA A 629 22.99 -28.51 -12.57
C ALA A 629 22.05 -27.51 -11.90
N VAL A 630 22.16 -27.37 -10.58
CA VAL A 630 21.39 -26.43 -9.76
C VAL A 630 22.35 -25.39 -9.18
N LEU A 631 22.19 -24.14 -9.61
CA LEU A 631 22.99 -23.01 -9.13
C LEU A 631 22.12 -22.17 -8.20
N ASP A 632 22.31 -22.32 -6.89
CA ASP A 632 21.44 -21.74 -5.86
C ASP A 632 22.21 -21.48 -4.53
N THR A 633 21.50 -21.42 -3.40
CA THR A 633 22.04 -21.20 -2.05
C THR A 633 22.65 -22.45 -1.41
N GLY A 634 22.50 -23.60 -2.07
CA GLY A 634 23.08 -24.88 -1.67
C GLY A 634 22.04 -25.94 -1.34
N ILE A 635 22.39 -26.87 -0.44
CA ILE A 635 21.48 -27.89 0.08
C ILE A 635 21.84 -28.22 1.53
N ASN A 636 20.83 -28.48 2.37
CA ASN A 636 21.02 -28.96 3.74
C ASN A 636 21.81 -30.28 3.77
N SER A 637 22.65 -30.48 4.79
CA SER A 637 23.52 -31.65 4.88
C SER A 637 22.76 -32.97 4.88
N ASP A 638 21.67 -33.05 5.65
CA ASP A 638 20.91 -34.29 5.82
C ASP A 638 20.19 -34.68 4.53
N ASP A 639 19.56 -33.70 3.86
CA ASP A 639 18.92 -33.90 2.55
C ASP A 639 19.96 -34.29 1.49
N HIS A 640 21.12 -33.64 1.50
CA HIS A 640 22.20 -33.96 0.58
C HIS A 640 22.72 -35.38 0.77
N ASP A 641 23.01 -35.79 2.00
CA ASP A 641 23.55 -37.13 2.27
C ASP A 641 22.51 -38.20 1.93
N TYR A 642 21.24 -37.97 2.26
CA TYR A 642 20.13 -38.83 1.84
C TYR A 642 20.09 -38.97 0.30
N TYR A 643 20.00 -37.87 -0.45
CA TYR A 643 19.89 -37.96 -1.91
C TYR A 643 21.18 -38.44 -2.58
N ARG A 644 22.35 -38.24 -1.97
CA ARG A 644 23.62 -38.82 -2.43
C ARG A 644 23.62 -40.34 -2.24
N ASP A 645 23.16 -40.85 -1.11
CA ASP A 645 23.10 -42.29 -0.83
C ASP A 645 22.14 -43.02 -1.77
N PHE A 646 21.08 -42.34 -2.22
CA PHE A 646 20.19 -42.81 -3.29
C PHE A 646 20.77 -42.63 -4.70
N GLY A 647 21.99 -42.12 -4.83
CA GLY A 647 22.67 -41.91 -6.11
C GLY A 647 22.01 -40.86 -7.00
N ILE A 648 21.28 -39.91 -6.41
CA ILE A 648 20.63 -38.80 -7.13
C ILE A 648 21.59 -37.62 -7.27
N ILE A 649 22.29 -37.25 -6.19
CA ILE A 649 23.30 -36.18 -6.21
C ILE A 649 24.66 -36.79 -6.57
N GLU A 650 25.21 -36.38 -7.71
CA GLU A 650 26.52 -36.82 -8.19
C GLU A 650 27.66 -36.00 -7.57
N GLU A 651 27.49 -34.67 -7.51
CA GLU A 651 28.52 -33.75 -7.03
C GLU A 651 27.90 -32.50 -6.39
N TYR A 652 28.55 -31.99 -5.35
CA TYR A 652 28.26 -30.71 -4.71
C TYR A 652 29.51 -29.84 -4.70
N LYS A 653 29.36 -28.56 -5.04
CA LYS A 653 30.46 -27.59 -5.03
C LYS A 653 30.03 -26.25 -4.43
N ASP A 654 30.83 -25.76 -3.49
CA ASP A 654 30.62 -24.46 -2.85
C ASP A 654 31.56 -23.39 -3.44
N TYR A 655 30.99 -22.36 -4.06
CA TYR A 655 31.70 -21.19 -4.58
C TYR A 655 31.62 -19.98 -3.65
N VAL A 656 30.78 -20.03 -2.62
CA VAL A 656 30.56 -18.93 -1.66
C VAL A 656 31.71 -18.87 -0.67
N ASP A 657 31.96 -19.98 0.03
CA ASP A 657 32.94 -20.00 1.11
C ASP A 657 34.35 -20.42 0.63
N ASN A 658 34.47 -20.92 -0.61
CA ASN A 658 35.71 -21.40 -1.25
C ASN A 658 36.55 -22.37 -0.37
N LYS A 659 35.89 -22.97 0.62
CA LYS A 659 36.44 -23.99 1.51
C LYS A 659 35.74 -25.29 1.15
N GLN A 660 36.41 -26.43 1.34
CA GLN A 660 35.77 -27.75 1.30
C GLN A 660 34.86 -27.95 2.52
N THR A 661 34.03 -26.95 2.83
CA THR A 661 32.93 -27.10 3.77
C THR A 661 31.89 -28.00 3.13
N GLY A 662 31.32 -28.92 3.93
CA GLY A 662 30.28 -29.82 3.47
C GLY A 662 29.04 -29.09 2.93
N PRO A 663 28.04 -29.83 2.42
CA PRO A 663 26.77 -29.26 1.99
C PRO A 663 26.18 -28.32 3.05
N ASN A 664 25.79 -27.12 2.61
CA ASN A 664 25.14 -26.11 3.43
C ASN A 664 24.10 -25.34 2.61
N ASP A 665 23.01 -24.92 3.25
CA ASP A 665 22.00 -24.00 2.73
C ASP A 665 21.39 -23.20 3.88
N GLU A 666 21.88 -21.98 4.07
CA GLU A 666 21.45 -21.10 5.17
C GLU A 666 20.05 -20.49 4.94
N THR A 667 19.42 -20.76 3.80
CA THR A 667 18.16 -20.11 3.41
C THR A 667 17.01 -21.09 3.21
N GLY A 668 17.31 -22.38 3.02
CA GLY A 668 16.35 -23.40 2.59
C GLY A 668 15.85 -23.28 1.14
N HIS A 669 16.25 -22.23 0.40
CA HIS A 669 15.79 -21.98 -0.96
C HIS A 669 16.33 -23.01 -1.95
N GLY A 670 17.64 -23.25 -1.93
CA GLY A 670 18.30 -24.27 -2.75
C GLY A 670 17.84 -25.68 -2.42
N SER A 671 17.66 -26.00 -1.14
CA SER A 671 17.10 -27.29 -0.69
C SER A 671 15.70 -27.51 -1.27
N SER A 672 14.84 -26.48 -1.21
CA SER A 672 13.50 -26.52 -1.80
C SER A 672 13.54 -26.69 -3.32
N ALA A 673 14.45 -26.01 -4.00
CA ALA A 673 14.65 -26.15 -5.45
C ALA A 673 15.06 -27.58 -5.83
N VAL A 674 15.97 -28.21 -5.07
CA VAL A 674 16.37 -29.61 -5.26
C VAL A 674 15.19 -30.56 -5.03
N SER A 675 14.43 -30.39 -3.94
CA SER A 675 13.25 -31.23 -3.68
C SER A 675 12.22 -31.15 -4.80
N LEU A 676 11.98 -29.96 -5.38
CA LEU A 676 11.06 -29.80 -6.51
C LEU A 676 11.58 -30.47 -7.78
N LEU A 677 12.88 -30.40 -8.07
CA LEU A 677 13.50 -31.11 -9.19
C LEU A 677 13.36 -32.62 -9.05
N ILE A 678 13.59 -33.16 -7.86
CA ILE A 678 13.42 -34.60 -7.60
C ILE A 678 11.95 -35.00 -7.73
N LYS A 679 11.01 -34.19 -7.21
CA LYS A 679 9.56 -34.45 -7.33
C LYS A 679 9.09 -34.50 -8.79
N THR A 680 9.65 -33.63 -9.63
CA THR A 680 9.27 -33.46 -11.04
C THR A 680 10.04 -34.35 -12.01
N CYS A 681 11.29 -34.71 -11.70
CA CYS A 681 12.16 -35.56 -12.50
C CYS A 681 13.05 -36.46 -11.61
N PRO A 682 12.49 -37.51 -11.00
CA PRO A 682 13.18 -38.30 -9.97
C PRO A 682 14.35 -39.14 -10.50
N ASN A 683 14.42 -39.40 -11.81
CA ASN A 683 15.50 -40.18 -12.43
C ASN A 683 16.65 -39.31 -12.97
N ALA A 684 16.76 -38.06 -12.52
CA ALA A 684 17.86 -37.17 -12.90
C ALA A 684 19.11 -37.38 -12.02
N SER A 685 20.28 -37.13 -12.60
CA SER A 685 21.55 -36.94 -11.87
C SER A 685 21.75 -35.46 -11.59
N LEU A 686 21.85 -35.08 -10.32
CA LEU A 686 21.96 -33.68 -9.90
C LEU A 686 23.41 -33.27 -9.60
N TYR A 687 23.78 -32.09 -10.09
CA TYR A 687 25.05 -31.41 -9.85
C TYR A 687 24.76 -30.09 -9.13
N LEU A 688 25.10 -29.98 -7.86
CA LEU A 688 24.69 -28.86 -7.03
C LEU A 688 25.84 -27.87 -6.86
N ALA A 689 25.59 -26.60 -7.16
CA ALA A 689 26.54 -25.51 -6.96
C ALA A 689 25.93 -24.46 -6.02
N ARG A 690 26.52 -24.29 -4.85
CA ARG A 690 26.22 -23.16 -3.96
C ARG A 690 26.96 -21.94 -4.48
N VAL A 691 26.20 -21.01 -5.06
CA VAL A 691 26.72 -19.76 -5.65
C VAL A 691 26.27 -18.53 -4.89
N LEU A 692 25.22 -18.66 -4.07
CA LEU A 692 24.66 -17.60 -3.24
C LEU A 692 24.73 -17.97 -1.76
N LYS A 693 24.96 -16.98 -0.91
CA LYS A 693 24.81 -17.14 0.54
C LYS A 693 23.38 -16.82 1.00
N THR A 694 22.73 -15.88 0.33
CA THR A 694 21.39 -15.38 0.65
C THR A 694 20.49 -15.45 -0.58
N ASN A 695 19.19 -15.25 -0.40
CA ASN A 695 18.23 -15.22 -1.51
C ASN A 695 18.34 -13.96 -2.40
N ASN A 696 19.23 -13.02 -2.08
CA ASN A 696 19.40 -11.75 -2.79
C ASN A 696 20.77 -11.71 -3.50
N PRO A 697 20.84 -12.07 -4.79
CA PRO A 697 22.09 -12.06 -5.54
C PRO A 697 22.64 -10.65 -5.68
N THR A 698 23.92 -10.45 -5.35
CA THR A 698 24.64 -9.18 -5.53
C THR A 698 25.72 -9.31 -6.59
N ARG A 699 26.34 -8.19 -6.98
CA ARG A 699 27.46 -8.23 -7.93
C ARG A 699 28.64 -9.08 -7.45
N ALA A 700 28.81 -9.27 -6.14
CA ALA A 700 29.88 -10.08 -5.58
C ALA A 700 29.76 -11.56 -5.98
N GLU A 701 28.54 -12.08 -6.14
CA GLU A 701 28.31 -13.47 -6.54
C GLU A 701 28.36 -13.70 -8.06
N VAL A 702 28.56 -12.67 -8.88
CA VAL A 702 28.62 -12.82 -10.35
C VAL A 702 29.72 -13.79 -10.78
N GLU A 703 30.89 -13.71 -10.15
CA GLU A 703 32.01 -14.62 -10.44
C GLU A 703 31.69 -16.07 -10.03
N ASN A 704 31.01 -16.26 -8.89
CA ASN A 704 30.56 -17.58 -8.44
C ASN A 704 29.61 -18.22 -9.46
N VAL A 705 28.64 -17.44 -9.95
CA VAL A 705 27.69 -17.91 -10.98
C VAL A 705 28.41 -18.25 -12.28
N VAL A 706 29.36 -17.42 -12.73
CA VAL A 706 30.16 -17.68 -13.94
C VAL A 706 30.94 -19.00 -13.80
N ASN A 707 31.67 -19.16 -12.69
CA ASN A 707 32.48 -20.34 -12.43
C ASN A 707 31.61 -21.61 -12.31
N ALA A 708 30.43 -21.49 -11.71
CA ALA A 708 29.48 -22.60 -11.61
C ALA A 708 28.87 -22.97 -12.98
N ILE A 709 28.58 -22.02 -13.86
CA ILE A 709 28.14 -22.30 -15.23
C ILE A 709 29.24 -23.03 -16.00
N ASP A 710 30.49 -22.60 -15.89
CA ASP A 710 31.62 -23.26 -16.56
C ASP A 710 31.86 -24.67 -16.00
N TRP A 711 31.74 -24.86 -14.68
CA TRP A 711 31.82 -26.19 -14.05
C TRP A 711 30.67 -27.10 -14.47
N ALA A 712 29.44 -26.61 -14.52
CA ALA A 712 28.32 -27.37 -15.04
C ALA A 712 28.56 -27.76 -16.52
N THR A 713 29.11 -26.82 -17.30
CA THR A 713 29.47 -27.06 -18.70
C THR A 713 30.57 -28.13 -18.85
N SER A 714 31.59 -28.13 -17.99
CA SER A 714 32.65 -29.15 -18.01
C SER A 714 32.15 -30.55 -17.63
N HIS A 715 31.07 -30.65 -16.86
CA HIS A 715 30.40 -31.91 -16.52
C HIS A 715 29.44 -32.39 -17.62
N GLU A 716 29.35 -31.64 -18.72
CA GLU A 716 28.44 -31.91 -19.85
C GLU A 716 27.01 -32.13 -19.37
N VAL A 717 26.56 -31.31 -18.41
CA VAL A 717 25.18 -31.37 -17.95
C VAL A 717 24.23 -31.05 -19.09
N ASN A 718 23.00 -31.55 -19.00
CA ASN A 718 22.00 -31.30 -20.05
C ASN A 718 21.20 -30.04 -19.76
N ILE A 719 21.00 -29.72 -18.48
CA ILE A 719 20.21 -28.59 -18.02
C ILE A 719 21.00 -27.84 -16.94
N ILE A 720 20.97 -26.51 -16.98
CA ILE A 720 21.38 -25.63 -15.89
C ILE A 720 20.12 -24.88 -15.43
N THR A 721 19.78 -24.98 -14.15
CA THR A 721 18.77 -24.13 -13.53
C THR A 721 19.43 -23.08 -12.64
N MET A 722 18.99 -21.83 -12.80
CA MET A 722 19.42 -20.68 -12.01
C MET A 722 18.17 -20.01 -11.46
N ALA A 723 17.76 -20.40 -10.26
CA ALA A 723 16.63 -19.82 -9.57
C ALA A 723 17.01 -18.47 -8.89
N LEU A 724 17.80 -17.67 -9.61
CA LEU A 724 18.37 -16.39 -9.22
C LEU A 724 18.30 -15.42 -10.40
N GLY A 725 18.44 -14.13 -10.10
CA GLY A 725 18.51 -13.09 -11.12
C GLY A 725 19.13 -11.79 -10.61
N PHE A 726 19.77 -11.08 -11.52
CA PHE A 726 20.38 -9.78 -11.30
C PHE A 726 19.56 -8.71 -12.02
N ARG A 727 19.25 -7.61 -11.34
CA ARG A 727 18.58 -6.44 -11.96
C ARG A 727 19.34 -5.92 -13.20
N PRO A 728 20.66 -5.64 -13.13
CA PRO A 728 21.41 -5.21 -14.31
C PRO A 728 21.81 -6.40 -15.21
N TYR A 729 22.07 -6.10 -16.48
CA TYR A 729 22.70 -7.04 -17.40
C TYR A 729 24.12 -7.39 -16.92
N GLN A 730 24.45 -8.68 -16.92
CA GLN A 730 25.76 -9.19 -16.48
C GLN A 730 26.52 -9.77 -17.68
N PRO A 731 27.46 -9.04 -18.30
CA PRO A 731 28.16 -9.49 -19.51
C PRO A 731 29.01 -10.76 -19.28
N GLU A 732 29.52 -10.96 -18.07
CA GLU A 732 30.32 -12.12 -17.69
C GLU A 732 29.46 -13.39 -17.69
N ILE A 733 28.28 -13.31 -17.06
CA ILE A 733 27.28 -14.40 -17.07
C ILE A 733 26.79 -14.65 -18.51
N ALA A 734 26.59 -13.61 -19.32
CA ALA A 734 26.20 -13.75 -20.72
C ALA A 734 27.21 -14.56 -21.54
N LYS A 735 28.51 -14.30 -21.33
CA LYS A 735 29.58 -15.07 -21.98
C LYS A 735 29.61 -16.53 -21.52
N ALA A 736 29.39 -16.79 -20.23
CA ALA A 736 29.33 -18.14 -19.69
C ALA A 736 28.13 -18.92 -20.23
N ILE A 737 26.95 -18.29 -20.25
CA ILE A 737 25.73 -18.81 -20.90
C ILE A 737 26.01 -19.13 -22.36
N ALA A 738 26.60 -18.21 -23.13
CA ALA A 738 26.91 -18.45 -24.54
C ALA A 738 27.83 -19.67 -24.73
N ARG A 739 28.85 -19.86 -23.87
CA ARG A 739 29.70 -21.07 -23.89
C ARG A 739 28.90 -22.34 -23.62
N ALA A 740 28.10 -22.37 -22.56
CA ALA A 740 27.24 -23.51 -22.23
C ALA A 740 26.27 -23.85 -23.39
N ARG A 741 25.71 -22.82 -24.05
CA ARG A 741 24.82 -22.98 -25.20
C ARG A 741 25.51 -23.59 -26.43
N THR A 742 26.81 -23.38 -26.63
CA THR A 742 27.56 -24.09 -27.70
C THR A 742 27.57 -25.62 -27.53
N LYS A 743 27.38 -26.10 -26.30
CA LYS A 743 27.25 -27.52 -25.95
C LYS A 743 25.80 -28.01 -25.92
N GLN A 744 24.85 -27.20 -26.40
CA GLN A 744 23.40 -27.49 -26.40
C GLN A 744 22.81 -27.68 -25.00
N ILE A 745 23.41 -27.08 -23.97
CA ILE A 745 22.88 -27.13 -22.60
C ILE A 745 21.65 -26.22 -22.51
N LEU A 746 20.51 -26.73 -22.02
CA LEU A 746 19.33 -25.91 -21.79
C LEU A 746 19.49 -25.11 -20.49
N ILE A 747 19.15 -23.84 -20.49
CA ILE A 747 19.37 -22.96 -19.33
C ILE A 747 18.04 -22.32 -18.92
N PHE A 748 17.65 -22.50 -17.67
CA PHE A 748 16.42 -21.96 -17.08
C PHE A 748 16.76 -20.90 -16.04
N SER A 749 16.02 -19.79 -16.04
CA SER A 749 16.22 -18.73 -15.06
C SER A 749 14.92 -18.04 -14.65
N ALA A 750 14.83 -17.68 -13.36
CA ALA A 750 13.67 -17.04 -12.78
C ALA A 750 13.49 -15.59 -13.29
N ALA A 751 12.27 -15.24 -13.69
CA ALA A 751 11.98 -13.92 -14.24
C ALA A 751 12.12 -12.76 -13.22
N SER A 752 11.84 -13.03 -11.93
CA SER A 752 11.80 -12.15 -10.73
C SER A 752 10.44 -12.23 -10.02
N ASN A 753 10.37 -11.78 -8.77
CA ASN A 753 9.15 -11.78 -7.95
C ASN A 753 8.64 -10.34 -7.70
N SER A 754 8.66 -9.50 -8.74
CA SER A 754 8.50 -8.04 -8.59
C SER A 754 7.07 -7.50 -8.82
N GLN A 755 6.02 -8.34 -8.82
CA GLN A 755 4.61 -7.88 -8.82
C GLN A 755 4.28 -6.82 -9.89
N ASN A 756 4.70 -7.02 -11.14
CA ASN A 756 4.55 -6.07 -12.26
C ASN A 756 5.20 -4.68 -12.06
N MET A 757 6.00 -4.47 -11.01
CA MET A 757 6.64 -3.19 -10.69
C MET A 757 8.04 -3.04 -11.28
N GLU A 758 8.69 -4.14 -11.66
CA GLU A 758 10.04 -4.14 -12.24
C GLU A 758 10.12 -4.96 -13.54
N ARG A 759 11.21 -4.78 -14.30
CA ARG A 759 11.48 -5.55 -15.52
C ARG A 759 12.08 -6.91 -15.17
N ILE A 760 11.96 -7.87 -16.08
CA ILE A 760 12.58 -9.20 -16.02
C ILE A 760 14.07 -9.08 -15.70
N TYR A 761 14.55 -9.85 -14.73
CA TYR A 761 15.96 -9.85 -14.32
C TYR A 761 16.85 -10.63 -15.31
N TYR A 762 18.14 -10.31 -15.32
CA TYR A 762 19.13 -11.08 -16.06
C TYR A 762 19.56 -12.31 -15.23
N PRO A 763 19.67 -13.52 -15.80
CA PRO A 763 19.69 -13.83 -17.23
C PRO A 763 18.35 -14.19 -17.86
N ALA A 764 17.26 -14.34 -17.09
CA ALA A 764 15.93 -14.68 -17.62
C ALA A 764 15.44 -13.74 -18.74
N LYS A 765 15.89 -12.48 -18.74
CA LYS A 765 15.61 -11.48 -19.79
C LYS A 765 16.24 -11.82 -21.15
N ASP A 766 17.27 -12.66 -21.21
CA ASP A 766 17.94 -13.07 -22.45
C ASP A 766 17.23 -14.28 -23.09
N HIS A 767 16.01 -14.04 -23.58
CA HIS A 767 15.11 -15.07 -24.11
C HIS A 767 15.69 -15.84 -25.32
N HIS A 768 16.76 -15.37 -25.95
CA HIS A 768 17.44 -16.05 -27.04
C HIS A 768 18.38 -17.16 -26.57
N GLN A 769 18.86 -17.08 -25.33
CA GLN A 769 19.84 -18.02 -24.77
C GLN A 769 19.30 -18.77 -23.55
N VAL A 770 18.25 -18.25 -22.90
CA VAL A 770 17.71 -18.76 -21.63
C VAL A 770 16.19 -18.85 -21.69
N PHE A 771 15.64 -19.91 -21.09
CA PHE A 771 14.22 -19.99 -20.76
C PHE A 771 13.96 -19.13 -19.52
N GLY A 772 13.47 -17.92 -19.73
CA GLY A 772 12.96 -17.06 -18.65
C GLY A 772 11.60 -17.56 -18.15
N ILE A 773 11.54 -18.03 -16.91
CA ILE A 773 10.36 -18.68 -16.33
C ILE A 773 9.64 -17.74 -15.36
N PHE A 774 8.34 -17.60 -15.62
CA PHE A 774 7.37 -16.90 -14.80
C PHE A 774 6.52 -17.91 -13.99
N SER A 775 5.68 -17.40 -13.11
CA SER A 775 4.88 -18.19 -12.18
C SER A 775 3.39 -18.21 -12.52
N THR A 776 2.75 -19.34 -12.25
CA THR A 776 1.30 -19.47 -12.21
C THR A 776 0.85 -19.92 -10.83
N ASN A 777 -0.41 -19.64 -10.51
CA ASN A 777 -1.10 -20.34 -9.42
C ASN A 777 -1.46 -21.78 -9.84
N ALA A 778 -1.95 -22.57 -8.88
CA ALA A 778 -2.37 -23.96 -9.10
C ALA A 778 -3.54 -24.10 -10.10
N GLY A 779 -4.29 -23.02 -10.34
CA GLY A 779 -5.31 -22.94 -11.39
C GLY A 779 -4.75 -22.69 -12.79
N ASN A 780 -3.42 -22.73 -12.98
CA ASN A 780 -2.70 -22.42 -14.22
C ASN A 780 -3.00 -21.02 -14.79
N ARG A 781 -3.30 -20.05 -13.92
CA ARG A 781 -3.38 -18.63 -14.28
C ARG A 781 -2.11 -17.91 -13.88
N GLU A 782 -1.77 -16.84 -14.59
CA GLU A 782 -0.58 -16.05 -14.27
C GLU A 782 -0.64 -15.52 -12.82
N SER A 783 0.49 -15.61 -12.12
CA SER A 783 0.60 -15.10 -10.75
C SER A 783 0.83 -13.60 -10.77
N ARG A 784 -0.23 -12.84 -10.46
CA ARG A 784 -0.20 -11.37 -10.37
C ARG A 784 0.71 -10.88 -9.25
N ASP A 785 0.81 -11.67 -8.19
CA ASP A 785 1.52 -11.35 -6.96
C ASP A 785 3.01 -11.73 -7.03
N LEU A 786 3.45 -12.38 -8.11
CA LEU A 786 4.85 -12.74 -8.33
C LEU A 786 5.41 -12.12 -9.62
N ASN A 787 4.71 -12.26 -10.74
CA ASN A 787 5.31 -12.03 -12.06
C ASN A 787 5.69 -10.55 -12.31
N PRO A 788 6.88 -10.26 -12.89
CA PRO A 788 7.17 -8.95 -13.45
C PRO A 788 6.42 -8.75 -14.77
N SER A 789 6.37 -7.52 -15.27
CA SER A 789 5.71 -7.26 -16.55
C SER A 789 6.34 -8.09 -17.69
N PRO A 790 5.53 -8.75 -18.53
CA PRO A 790 6.04 -9.60 -19.60
C PRO A 790 6.66 -8.76 -20.73
N ASP A 791 7.65 -9.31 -21.42
CA ASP A 791 8.32 -8.65 -22.55
C ASP A 791 7.41 -8.64 -23.80
N ASP A 792 7.61 -7.64 -24.68
CA ASP A 792 6.89 -7.51 -25.94
C ASP A 792 7.41 -8.48 -27.02
N ARG A 793 8.62 -9.03 -26.84
CA ARG A 793 9.40 -9.60 -27.95
C ARG A 793 9.36 -11.12 -28.07
N GLN A 794 8.94 -11.87 -27.04
CA GLN A 794 8.82 -13.34 -27.11
C GLN A 794 8.05 -13.97 -25.92
N HIS A 795 7.75 -15.26 -26.06
CA HIS A 795 6.90 -16.08 -25.18
C HIS A 795 7.30 -16.00 -23.71
N SER A 796 6.49 -15.32 -22.88
CA SER A 796 6.66 -15.28 -21.43
C SER A 796 6.14 -16.58 -20.81
N LEU A 797 6.96 -17.62 -20.82
CA LEU A 797 6.61 -18.95 -20.29
C LEU A 797 6.35 -18.89 -18.80
N ALA A 798 5.21 -19.40 -18.34
CA ALA A 798 4.87 -19.46 -16.92
C ALA A 798 4.49 -20.88 -16.51
N ILE A 799 4.87 -21.33 -15.32
CA ILE A 799 4.44 -22.61 -14.76
C ILE A 799 4.23 -22.48 -13.25
N PHE A 800 3.56 -23.44 -12.64
CA PHE A 800 3.18 -23.42 -11.24
C PHE A 800 4.33 -23.03 -10.31
N GLY A 801 4.08 -22.06 -9.44
CA GLY A 801 5.04 -21.60 -8.44
C GLY A 801 4.47 -20.71 -7.35
N GLU A 802 3.15 -20.49 -7.30
CA GLU A 802 2.47 -19.76 -6.22
C GLU A 802 1.68 -20.74 -5.35
N GLY A 803 2.05 -20.87 -4.07
CA GLY A 803 1.40 -21.78 -3.14
C GLY A 803 1.79 -23.25 -3.32
N VAL A 804 3.06 -23.52 -3.65
CA VAL A 804 3.59 -24.87 -3.89
C VAL A 804 3.81 -25.61 -2.59
N GLU A 805 3.24 -26.80 -2.48
CA GLU A 805 3.49 -27.74 -1.39
C GLU A 805 4.63 -28.72 -1.74
N ILE A 806 5.69 -28.69 -0.93
CA ILE A 806 6.76 -29.70 -0.97
C ILE A 806 6.43 -30.88 -0.05
N ALA A 807 6.00 -30.61 1.18
CA ALA A 807 5.63 -31.60 2.19
C ALA A 807 4.48 -31.09 3.07
N GLU A 808 3.69 -32.00 3.64
CA GLU A 808 2.48 -31.69 4.44
C GLU A 808 2.77 -30.78 5.65
N ASP A 809 3.95 -30.91 6.24
CA ASP A 809 4.41 -30.19 7.43
C ASP A 809 5.24 -28.94 7.12
N LYS A 810 5.57 -28.71 5.85
CA LYS A 810 6.34 -27.53 5.40
C LYS A 810 5.43 -26.39 4.94
N PRO A 811 5.86 -25.12 5.08
CA PRO A 811 5.11 -23.98 4.57
C PRO A 811 4.97 -24.03 3.05
N LEU A 812 3.88 -23.45 2.53
CA LEU A 812 3.68 -23.32 1.09
C LEU A 812 4.68 -22.31 0.51
N LEU A 813 5.25 -22.65 -0.63
CA LEU A 813 6.30 -21.86 -1.29
C LEU A 813 5.72 -21.03 -2.43
N SER A 814 6.15 -19.77 -2.56
CA SER A 814 5.73 -18.89 -3.65
C SER A 814 6.91 -18.15 -4.27
N GLY A 815 7.11 -18.29 -5.58
CA GLY A 815 8.21 -17.66 -6.30
C GLY A 815 8.43 -18.18 -7.72
N THR A 816 8.88 -17.30 -8.61
CA THR A 816 9.35 -17.67 -9.97
C THR A 816 10.58 -18.59 -9.95
N SER A 817 11.35 -18.59 -8.85
CA SER A 817 12.41 -19.55 -8.59
C SER A 817 11.89 -21.00 -8.56
N TYR A 818 10.82 -21.26 -7.82
CA TYR A 818 10.20 -22.59 -7.74
C TYR A 818 9.59 -23.01 -9.08
N SER A 819 8.95 -22.07 -9.80
CA SER A 819 8.51 -22.30 -11.19
C SER A 819 9.68 -22.70 -12.09
N THR A 820 10.84 -22.06 -11.94
CA THR A 820 12.05 -22.38 -12.72
C THR A 820 12.53 -23.80 -12.47
N SER A 821 12.56 -24.23 -11.20
CA SER A 821 12.92 -25.60 -10.83
C SER A 821 11.93 -26.63 -11.40
N ILE A 822 10.63 -26.35 -11.33
CA ILE A 822 9.59 -27.21 -11.91
C ILE A 822 9.72 -27.29 -13.45
N ALA A 823 9.96 -26.16 -14.13
CA ALA A 823 10.18 -26.13 -15.57
C ALA A 823 11.44 -26.91 -15.99
N ALA A 824 12.54 -26.75 -15.25
CA ALA A 824 13.78 -27.48 -15.48
C ALA A 824 13.60 -29.00 -15.28
N GLY A 825 12.85 -29.40 -14.25
CA GLY A 825 12.49 -30.80 -14.03
C GLY A 825 11.61 -31.38 -15.13
N LEU A 826 10.59 -30.64 -15.59
CA LEU A 826 9.78 -31.03 -16.73
C LEU A 826 10.61 -31.22 -18.00
N ALA A 827 11.51 -30.28 -18.30
CA ALA A 827 12.44 -30.42 -19.43
C ALA A 827 13.35 -31.65 -19.26
N GLY A 828 13.83 -31.91 -18.03
CA GLY A 828 14.62 -33.08 -17.71
C GLY A 828 13.87 -34.39 -17.97
N MET A 829 12.62 -34.48 -17.53
CA MET A 829 11.76 -35.64 -17.75
C MET A 829 11.50 -35.90 -19.25
N LEU A 830 11.31 -34.85 -20.04
CA LEU A 830 11.12 -34.97 -21.49
C LEU A 830 12.42 -35.42 -22.19
N LEU A 831 13.58 -34.88 -21.79
CA LEU A 831 14.88 -35.32 -22.30
C LEU A 831 15.15 -36.78 -21.91
N ASP A 832 14.77 -37.20 -20.72
CA ASP A 832 14.91 -38.58 -20.28
C ASP A 832 14.08 -39.51 -21.16
N PHE A 833 12.81 -39.17 -21.35
CA PHE A 833 11.90 -39.88 -22.25
C PHE A 833 12.44 -40.00 -23.69
N SER A 834 13.12 -38.95 -24.19
CA SER A 834 13.73 -38.98 -25.52
C SER A 834 14.83 -40.04 -25.68
N ARG A 835 15.45 -40.49 -24.57
CA ARG A 835 16.54 -41.48 -24.55
C ARG A 835 16.07 -42.91 -24.35
N GLN A 836 14.81 -43.10 -23.99
CA GLN A 836 14.21 -44.42 -23.76
C GLN A 836 13.86 -45.09 -25.10
N GLU A 837 14.00 -46.42 -25.14
CA GLU A 837 13.60 -47.28 -26.27
C GLU A 837 14.23 -46.93 -27.64
N THR A 838 15.37 -46.22 -27.63
CA THR A 838 16.05 -45.74 -28.85
C THR A 838 16.64 -46.85 -29.72
N ASP A 839 16.73 -48.06 -29.18
CA ASP A 839 17.13 -49.28 -29.87
C ASP A 839 15.99 -49.94 -30.67
N LYS A 840 14.74 -49.54 -30.44
CA LYS A 840 13.56 -50.08 -31.15
C LYS A 840 13.36 -49.38 -32.50
N ARG A 841 13.17 -50.17 -33.58
CA ARG A 841 13.03 -49.65 -34.96
C ARG A 841 11.80 -48.77 -35.20
N ASP A 842 10.72 -48.96 -34.45
CA ASP A 842 9.45 -48.27 -34.65
C ASP A 842 9.28 -47.02 -33.75
N VAL A 843 10.34 -46.62 -33.04
CA VAL A 843 10.35 -45.47 -32.14
C VAL A 843 11.00 -44.27 -32.85
N PRO A 844 10.28 -43.14 -33.05
CA PRO A 844 10.85 -41.95 -33.67
C PRO A 844 12.04 -41.38 -32.90
N ASP A 845 13.08 -40.98 -33.63
CA ASP A 845 14.22 -40.26 -33.04
C ASP A 845 13.84 -38.82 -32.72
N VAL A 846 13.64 -38.57 -31.43
CA VAL A 846 13.32 -37.25 -30.88
C VAL A 846 14.53 -36.62 -30.16
N SER A 847 15.76 -37.06 -30.47
CA SER A 847 17.00 -36.56 -29.87
C SER A 847 17.23 -35.05 -30.09
N MET A 848 16.56 -34.46 -31.07
CA MET A 848 16.55 -33.01 -31.30
C MET A 848 15.91 -32.20 -30.18
N LEU A 849 15.23 -32.85 -29.23
CA LEU A 849 14.66 -32.20 -28.05
C LEU A 849 15.71 -31.49 -27.16
N LYS A 850 16.99 -31.87 -27.26
CA LYS A 850 18.10 -31.15 -26.60
C LYS A 850 18.32 -29.73 -27.14
N HIS A 851 17.76 -29.40 -28.30
CA HIS A 851 17.83 -28.05 -28.85
C HIS A 851 16.76 -27.14 -28.25
N MET A 852 17.15 -25.91 -27.90
CA MET A 852 16.29 -24.97 -27.16
C MET A 852 15.03 -24.58 -27.93
N ASP A 853 15.13 -24.41 -29.25
CA ASP A 853 13.99 -24.08 -30.11
C ASP A 853 12.96 -25.22 -30.17
N VAL A 854 13.42 -26.48 -30.21
CA VAL A 854 12.54 -27.66 -30.16
C VAL A 854 11.86 -27.77 -28.78
N MET A 855 12.63 -27.66 -27.69
CA MET A 855 12.07 -27.69 -26.34
C MET A 855 11.08 -26.53 -26.11
N MET A 856 11.39 -25.34 -26.62
CA MET A 856 10.49 -24.18 -26.58
C MET A 856 9.17 -24.48 -27.29
N LYS A 857 9.19 -25.10 -28.47
CA LYS A 857 7.96 -25.50 -29.19
C LYS A 857 7.11 -26.49 -28.37
N VAL A 858 7.74 -27.45 -27.68
CA VAL A 858 7.02 -28.40 -26.82
C VAL A 858 6.36 -27.67 -25.65
N PHE A 859 7.07 -26.75 -24.99
CA PHE A 859 6.49 -25.94 -23.91
C PHE A 859 5.35 -25.04 -24.40
N LEU A 860 5.44 -24.51 -25.61
CA LEU A 860 4.37 -23.73 -26.23
C LEU A 860 3.15 -24.58 -26.59
N GLU A 861 3.35 -25.83 -27.02
CA GLU A 861 2.24 -26.76 -27.25
C GLU A 861 1.50 -27.05 -25.94
N MET A 862 2.23 -27.26 -24.84
CA MET A 862 1.65 -27.42 -23.50
C MET A 862 0.97 -26.15 -22.95
N ALA A 863 1.25 -24.97 -23.52
CA ALA A 863 0.67 -23.69 -23.12
C ALA A 863 -0.38 -23.15 -24.10
N ARG A 864 -0.70 -23.93 -25.14
CA ARG A 864 -1.48 -23.50 -26.30
C ARG A 864 -2.89 -23.04 -25.92
N GLU A 865 -3.53 -23.75 -24.99
CA GLU A 865 -4.91 -23.51 -24.58
C GLU A 865 -5.04 -22.78 -23.23
N SER A 866 -3.92 -22.50 -22.57
CA SER A 866 -3.85 -21.95 -21.21
C SER A 866 -3.11 -20.61 -21.14
N SER A 867 -2.97 -19.90 -22.26
CA SER A 867 -2.37 -18.56 -22.24
C SER A 867 -3.24 -17.59 -21.41
N ASP A 868 -2.63 -16.84 -20.49
CA ASP A 868 -3.28 -15.80 -19.69
C ASP A 868 -2.62 -14.46 -19.96
N GLY A 869 -3.35 -13.55 -20.62
CA GLY A 869 -2.79 -12.31 -21.14
C GLY A 869 -1.61 -12.56 -22.09
N ARG A 870 -0.42 -12.10 -21.69
CA ARG A 870 0.83 -12.28 -22.45
C ARG A 870 1.67 -13.48 -21.97
N TYR A 871 1.23 -14.17 -20.93
CA TYR A 871 1.92 -15.34 -20.39
C TYR A 871 1.47 -16.61 -21.10
N LYS A 872 2.43 -17.48 -21.36
CA LYS A 872 2.24 -18.84 -21.89
C LYS A 872 2.28 -19.80 -20.71
N CYS A 873 1.13 -20.00 -20.06
CA CYS A 873 1.03 -20.83 -18.86
C CYS A 873 1.07 -22.31 -19.26
N ILE A 874 2.16 -23.00 -18.94
CA ILE A 874 2.42 -24.39 -19.28
C ILE A 874 1.53 -25.29 -18.42
N ARG A 875 0.74 -26.15 -19.08
CA ARG A 875 0.02 -27.27 -18.47
C ARG A 875 0.67 -28.57 -18.93
N PRO A 876 1.53 -29.20 -18.12
CA PRO A 876 2.34 -30.34 -18.58
C PRO A 876 1.51 -31.47 -19.19
N TRP A 877 0.35 -31.76 -18.58
CA TRP A 877 -0.57 -32.83 -19.01
C TRP A 877 -1.29 -32.55 -20.34
N ASP A 878 -1.23 -31.34 -20.90
CA ASP A 878 -1.78 -31.06 -22.24
C ASP A 878 -0.99 -31.77 -23.36
N LEU A 879 0.17 -32.35 -23.05
CA LEU A 879 0.90 -33.23 -23.97
C LEU A 879 0.24 -34.62 -24.12
N LEU A 880 -0.60 -35.01 -23.16
CA LEU A 880 -1.31 -36.29 -23.19
C LEU A 880 -2.41 -36.27 -24.26
N LYS A 881 -2.66 -37.43 -24.86
CA LYS A 881 -3.78 -37.62 -25.78
C LYS A 881 -5.10 -37.53 -25.00
N SER A 882 -6.05 -36.75 -25.52
CA SER A 882 -7.39 -36.62 -24.95
C SER A 882 -8.16 -37.95 -24.98
N GLY A 883 -8.76 -38.34 -23.85
CA GLY A 883 -9.59 -39.54 -23.70
C GLY A 883 -9.34 -40.25 -22.38
N THR A 884 -10.39 -40.70 -21.70
CA THR A 884 -10.30 -41.61 -20.55
C THR A 884 -10.04 -43.01 -21.10
N ASP A 885 -8.99 -43.70 -20.65
CA ASP A 885 -8.57 -45.07 -21.04
C ASP A 885 -7.67 -45.23 -22.28
N VAL A 886 -6.79 -44.26 -22.56
CA VAL A 886 -5.70 -44.50 -23.52
C VAL A 886 -4.58 -45.29 -22.83
N HIS A 887 -4.23 -46.45 -23.36
CA HIS A 887 -3.16 -47.29 -22.83
C HIS A 887 -1.79 -46.58 -22.85
N ARG A 888 -0.91 -46.86 -21.87
CA ARG A 888 0.40 -46.19 -21.71
C ARG A 888 1.23 -46.18 -22.99
N ALA A 889 1.30 -47.31 -23.70
CA ALA A 889 2.02 -47.40 -24.97
C ALA A 889 1.48 -46.46 -26.05
N GLU A 890 0.15 -46.28 -26.13
CA GLU A 890 -0.46 -45.34 -27.06
C GLU A 890 -0.20 -43.89 -26.66
N GLN A 891 -0.24 -43.57 -25.36
CA GLN A 891 0.13 -42.25 -24.86
C GLN A 891 1.58 -41.91 -25.20
N ARG A 892 2.53 -42.83 -24.95
CA ARG A 892 3.94 -42.64 -25.30
C ARG A 892 4.13 -42.43 -26.81
N LYS A 893 3.45 -43.24 -27.65
CA LYS A 893 3.47 -43.07 -29.11
C LYS A 893 2.89 -41.71 -29.54
N TRP A 894 1.80 -41.28 -28.93
CA TRP A 894 1.20 -39.96 -29.17
C TRP A 894 2.16 -38.82 -28.83
N ILE A 895 2.81 -38.89 -27.68
CA ILE A 895 3.76 -37.88 -27.23
C ILE A 895 4.95 -37.81 -28.19
N ARG A 896 5.56 -38.96 -28.54
CA ARG A 896 6.66 -39.00 -29.52
C ARG A 896 6.24 -38.43 -30.87
N GLY A 897 5.09 -38.84 -31.40
CA GLY A 897 4.58 -38.29 -32.65
C GLY A 897 4.26 -36.79 -32.58
N THR A 898 3.90 -36.26 -31.40
CA THR A 898 3.72 -34.82 -31.19
C THR A 898 5.06 -34.09 -31.24
N ILE A 899 6.08 -34.60 -30.55
CA ILE A 899 7.44 -34.03 -30.56
C ILE A 899 8.03 -34.08 -31.98
N GLU A 900 7.91 -35.21 -32.67
CA GLU A 900 8.36 -35.40 -34.07
C GLU A 900 7.73 -34.35 -35.00
N ARG A 901 6.40 -34.14 -34.93
CA ARG A 901 5.72 -33.10 -35.71
C ARG A 901 6.20 -31.67 -35.40
N LEU A 902 6.67 -31.41 -34.18
CA LEU A 902 7.21 -30.10 -33.80
C LEU A 902 8.65 -29.91 -34.29
N ILE A 903 9.41 -31.01 -34.39
CA ILE A 903 10.74 -31.06 -35.00
C ILE A 903 10.62 -30.78 -36.50
N ASP A 904 9.74 -31.47 -37.23
CA ASP A 904 9.58 -31.32 -38.70
C ASP A 904 9.11 -29.93 -39.17
N ARG A 905 8.60 -29.10 -38.24
CA ARG A 905 8.24 -27.70 -38.48
C ARG A 905 9.41 -26.74 -38.24
N THR A 906 10.65 -27.23 -38.21
CA THR A 906 11.88 -26.42 -38.23
C THR A 906 12.27 -26.13 -39.67
#